data_AF-A0A958L135-F1
#
_entry.id   AF-A0A958L135-F1
#
_cell.length_a   1.000
_cell.length_b   1.000
_cell.length_c   1.000
_cell.angle_alpha   90.00
_cell.angle_beta   90.00
_cell.angle_gamma   90.00
#
_symmetry.space_group_name_H-M   'P 1'
#
loop_
_entity.id
_entity.type
_entity.pdbx_description
1 polymer ?
#
loop_
_entity_poly.entity_id
_entity_poly.type
_entity_poly.pdbx_seq_one_letter_code
_entity_poly.pdbx_strand_id
1 'polypeptide(L)'
;MASLLFITSIFLFWIALTCLLFVVREIFPVQHPSRTNLQIWFALMVIFVFLGSFLVFLPGVQPLLAAALAIGLATAVFHPAPPLAFYVVLLFTRPWELFPDNTVLLSLPKVGASICLGSWLIHGLVRRDMKFYLNPFLVLFGVFLAWLYIAAAMSGNPDQGFQYLSERFFPASALLILSLHVVERRAHSALLIECIVIAVVSVGVEALGYTFLGFAPELEVMRLQSAGLLGNANDLAALFVIALPFCFFPDSRRSIFGMASGMLFAGFLVSCIWLTQSRGAVLSCLAMFGAYFLFVHGRTSWKKLVLAFLCVGVCSLLFMGIGRDAEELSMSSTSRWNYVLAGIGMVKSSPLFGVGPGRYPDVYEQFTPDFVEWGQRTAHSSWVLIMSEAGIPGVFLFMSLWLGVGIFLWRSRRSIPGFALSFLGYTVAMSFLSHSYLFMVYLLLGLSLARLRIVHSEERVTEVPESAATENKQRSKRGISYRRLSRRVPMRGVAMVVGLLVFFPLWDVRAEESRIQAAPGIDKPCGDFTPTVSSSISLSGARGETVSFLLRLETGEGCGALEVSAPDTVSLHFFQMLPFRTVHPSYIGAPVGVHYDPLIPLQSVTICQKKDTEQWLYGEIEIAKEKASPKEVIQIGYRDSRVDIDLRVFRFEIGERPIVPIYTEVSTYWSLIGHFGKWEPHEAELALLYRKMLAKHRIQTLTTFIVSPPVDQRGDRPYADFFQKPTPDQSFSAVNIVDRPDWAFLGFPTVPNDEAYNSETARYFQGIENALPELPPYPHKLVYLWDEPAKEMFPALKHLAKVVKTVAPSLKVLVTTNYDPSLASLVDIFVPVMDFTDQEGLPGLETYRNEVQAKGKEFWWYVSCMSHGCEELSDTGIPDLVIDRPSVHARVIAWLTYFNRVDAFLYYSVNHGYQYYPTRDPLKDLWDFSGNGDGTLLYPGRAGEFGLRSHQPLPSLRLKLLRESSFDAEYLQRISLLPQALQLTFRSRLAELLPSPRRWKRSYGDYQSFRNNLGEALDAQLSSESSKQKTE
;
A
#
# COMPACT_ATOMS: atom_id res chain seq x y z
N MET A 1 -2.25 -23.93 4.21
CA MET A 1 -1.46 -23.84 2.95
C MET A 1 -1.09 -25.18 2.33
N ALA A 2 -0.36 -26.09 2.99
CA ALA A 2 0.03 -27.38 2.38
C ALA A 2 -1.15 -28.23 1.86
N SER A 3 -2.29 -28.24 2.57
CA SER A 3 -3.51 -28.93 2.14
C SER A 3 -4.18 -28.28 0.92
N LEU A 4 -4.15 -26.95 0.81
CA LEU A 4 -4.65 -26.23 -0.37
C LEU A 4 -3.77 -26.54 -1.59
N LEU A 5 -2.43 -26.51 -1.43
CA LEU A 5 -1.50 -26.91 -2.47
C LEU A 5 -1.74 -28.34 -2.95
N PHE A 6 -2.08 -29.25 -2.04
CA PHE A 6 -2.40 -30.64 -2.39
C PHE A 6 -3.63 -30.74 -3.26
N ILE A 7 -4.69 -30.02 -2.90
CA ILE A 7 -5.93 -29.94 -3.70
C ILE A 7 -5.61 -29.37 -5.09
N THR A 8 -4.92 -28.23 -5.17
CA THR A 8 -4.53 -27.60 -6.44
C THR A 8 -3.65 -28.54 -7.28
N SER A 9 -2.76 -29.29 -6.64
CA SER A 9 -1.89 -30.30 -7.32
C SER A 9 -2.68 -31.45 -7.91
N ILE A 10 -3.75 -31.94 -7.25
CA ILE A 10 -4.64 -32.98 -7.78
C ILE A 10 -5.31 -32.50 -9.07
N PHE A 11 -5.89 -31.29 -9.05
CA PHE A 11 -6.55 -30.74 -10.23
C PHE A 11 -5.56 -30.44 -11.36
N LEU A 12 -4.40 -29.88 -11.06
CA LEU A 12 -3.34 -29.65 -12.05
C LEU A 12 -2.86 -30.96 -12.69
N PHE A 13 -2.70 -32.02 -11.89
CA PHE A 13 -2.33 -33.34 -12.41
C PHE A 13 -3.42 -33.93 -13.29
N TRP A 14 -4.69 -33.82 -12.89
CA TRP A 14 -5.83 -34.25 -13.72
C TRP A 14 -5.87 -33.51 -15.06
N ILE A 15 -5.64 -32.19 -15.05
CA ILE A 15 -5.60 -31.37 -16.26
C ILE A 15 -4.42 -31.74 -17.15
N ALA A 16 -3.23 -31.97 -16.56
CA ALA A 16 -2.06 -32.42 -17.30
C ALA A 16 -2.32 -33.78 -17.99
N LEU A 17 -3.01 -34.70 -17.31
CA LEU A 17 -3.41 -35.98 -17.89
C LEU A 17 -4.42 -35.80 -19.03
N THR A 18 -5.41 -34.91 -18.89
CA THR A 18 -6.34 -34.57 -19.97
C THR A 18 -5.61 -34.05 -21.21
N CYS A 19 -4.62 -33.16 -21.02
CA CYS A 19 -3.76 -32.65 -22.09
C CYS A 19 -2.96 -33.77 -22.77
N LEU A 20 -2.38 -34.69 -21.98
CA LEU A 20 -1.65 -35.84 -22.49
C LEU A 20 -2.55 -36.81 -23.29
N LEU A 21 -3.74 -37.12 -22.77
CA LEU A 21 -4.71 -37.99 -23.45
C LEU A 21 -5.18 -37.37 -24.78
N PHE A 22 -5.33 -36.04 -24.83
CA PHE A 22 -5.61 -35.33 -26.07
C PHE A 22 -4.49 -35.52 -27.10
N VAL A 23 -3.23 -35.33 -26.69
CA VAL A 23 -2.05 -35.59 -27.54
C VAL A 23 -2.09 -37.02 -28.08
N VAL A 24 -2.37 -38.00 -27.22
CA VAL A 24 -2.41 -39.41 -27.61
C VAL A 24 -3.49 -39.67 -28.67
N ARG A 25 -4.68 -39.08 -28.51
CA ARG A 25 -5.80 -39.25 -29.46
C ARG A 25 -5.57 -38.55 -30.80
N GLU A 26 -5.00 -37.35 -30.80
CA GLU A 26 -4.81 -36.55 -32.02
C GLU A 26 -3.56 -36.95 -32.82
N ILE A 27 -2.49 -37.40 -32.16
CA ILE A 27 -1.19 -37.65 -32.81
C ILE A 27 -0.93 -39.13 -33.07
N PHE A 28 -1.46 -40.04 -32.24
CA PHE A 28 -1.28 -41.50 -32.42
C PHE A 28 -2.55 -42.19 -32.91
N PRO A 29 -3.12 -41.85 -34.08
CA PRO A 29 -4.13 -42.72 -34.67
C PRO A 29 -3.47 -44.07 -34.99
N VAL A 30 -4.18 -45.16 -34.68
CA VAL A 30 -3.75 -46.58 -34.62
C VAL A 30 -3.14 -47.13 -35.94
N GLN A 31 -2.94 -46.31 -36.96
CA GLN A 31 -2.63 -46.75 -38.33
C GLN A 31 -1.17 -47.19 -38.56
N HIS A 32 -0.19 -46.90 -37.67
CA HIS A 32 1.23 -47.30 -37.86
C HIS A 32 2.01 -47.67 -36.56
N PRO A 33 2.01 -48.93 -36.11
CA PRO A 33 2.49 -49.32 -34.77
C PRO A 33 3.99 -49.12 -34.49
N SER A 34 4.89 -49.18 -35.49
CA SER A 34 6.34 -49.06 -35.27
C SER A 34 6.83 -47.63 -35.01
N ARG A 35 6.20 -46.61 -35.63
CA ARG A 35 6.48 -45.19 -35.36
C ARG A 35 5.87 -44.73 -34.03
N THR A 36 4.73 -45.31 -33.66
CA THR A 36 4.03 -45.01 -32.40
C THR A 36 4.89 -45.37 -31.18
N ASN A 37 5.59 -46.51 -31.19
CA ASN A 37 6.45 -46.91 -30.06
C ASN A 37 7.64 -45.97 -29.84
N LEU A 38 8.33 -45.52 -30.90
CA LEU A 38 9.46 -44.60 -30.78
C LEU A 38 9.04 -43.22 -30.24
N GLN A 39 7.89 -42.72 -30.69
CA GLN A 39 7.35 -41.44 -30.23
C GLN A 39 6.82 -41.51 -28.78
N ILE A 40 6.28 -42.64 -28.34
CA ILE A 40 5.92 -42.87 -26.93
C ILE A 40 7.16 -42.88 -26.04
N TRP A 41 8.23 -43.58 -26.43
CA TRP A 41 9.50 -43.58 -25.67
C TRP A 41 10.12 -42.19 -25.58
N PHE A 42 10.08 -41.42 -26.68
CA PHE A 42 10.52 -40.03 -26.69
C PHE A 42 9.67 -39.15 -25.76
N ALA A 43 8.35 -39.34 -25.72
CA ALA A 43 7.46 -38.65 -24.78
C ALA A 43 7.78 -38.96 -23.32
N LEU A 44 7.97 -40.24 -22.99
CA LEU A 44 8.35 -40.66 -21.64
C LEU A 44 9.72 -40.10 -21.23
N MET A 45 10.68 -40.05 -22.15
CA MET A 45 11.99 -39.44 -21.92
C MET A 45 11.86 -37.95 -21.60
N VAL A 46 11.10 -37.18 -22.41
CA VAL A 46 10.88 -35.75 -22.19
C VAL A 46 10.19 -35.49 -20.84
N ILE A 47 9.16 -36.27 -20.49
CA ILE A 47 8.48 -36.17 -19.20
C ILE A 47 9.45 -36.47 -18.05
N PHE A 48 10.29 -37.50 -18.17
CA PHE A 48 11.25 -37.88 -17.14
C PHE A 48 12.33 -36.81 -16.92
N VAL A 49 12.81 -36.16 -17.99
CA VAL A 49 13.75 -35.04 -17.91
C VAL A 49 13.13 -33.84 -17.19
N PHE A 50 11.90 -33.47 -17.56
CA PHE A 50 11.19 -32.38 -16.86
C PHE A 50 10.90 -32.73 -15.40
N LEU A 51 10.48 -33.97 -15.12
CA LEU A 51 10.21 -34.44 -13.76
C LEU A 51 11.48 -34.38 -12.89
N GLY A 52 12.61 -34.89 -13.40
CA GLY A 52 13.90 -34.79 -12.71
C GLY A 52 14.32 -33.35 -12.47
N SER A 53 14.12 -32.47 -13.45
CA SER A 53 14.40 -31.03 -13.30
C SER A 53 13.55 -30.39 -12.22
N PHE A 54 12.23 -30.61 -12.21
CA PHE A 54 11.35 -30.06 -11.19
C PHE A 54 11.64 -30.61 -9.80
N LEU A 55 11.96 -31.90 -9.66
CA LEU A 55 12.33 -32.48 -8.37
C LEU A 55 13.66 -31.93 -7.81
N VAL A 56 14.58 -31.51 -8.68
CA VAL A 56 15.87 -30.90 -8.29
C VAL A 56 15.72 -29.41 -7.98
N PHE A 57 15.01 -28.67 -8.81
CA PHE A 57 14.89 -27.20 -8.70
C PHE A 57 13.76 -26.74 -7.77
N LEU A 58 12.90 -27.65 -7.30
CA LEU A 58 11.84 -27.35 -6.34
C LEU A 58 11.95 -28.23 -5.06
N PRO A 59 13.03 -28.10 -4.28
CA PRO A 59 13.13 -28.83 -3.01
C PRO A 59 11.98 -28.43 -2.08
N GLY A 60 11.18 -29.40 -1.64
CA GLY A 60 10.01 -29.18 -0.77
C GLY A 60 8.66 -29.03 -1.50
N VAL A 61 8.64 -29.01 -2.84
CA VAL A 61 7.37 -29.02 -3.59
C VAL A 61 6.78 -30.42 -3.66
N GLN A 62 5.46 -30.51 -3.57
CA GLN A 62 4.74 -31.77 -3.62
C GLN A 62 5.05 -32.52 -4.94
N PRO A 63 5.42 -33.82 -4.89
CA PRO A 63 5.76 -34.60 -6.07
C PRO A 63 4.67 -34.60 -7.16
N LEU A 64 3.41 -34.48 -6.75
CA LEU A 64 2.27 -34.40 -7.64
C LEU A 64 2.26 -33.12 -8.49
N LEU A 65 2.65 -31.97 -7.90
CA LEU A 65 2.78 -30.71 -8.63
C LEU A 65 3.93 -30.79 -9.64
N ALA A 66 5.07 -31.32 -9.23
CA ALA A 66 6.22 -31.53 -10.13
C ALA A 66 5.84 -32.43 -11.33
N ALA A 67 5.10 -33.51 -11.07
CA ALA A 67 4.59 -34.38 -12.13
C ALA A 67 3.58 -33.66 -13.05
N ALA A 68 2.66 -32.87 -12.50
CA ALA A 68 1.71 -32.10 -13.29
C ALA A 68 2.41 -31.09 -14.20
N LEU A 69 3.37 -30.33 -13.67
CA LEU A 69 4.18 -29.37 -14.45
C LEU A 69 4.99 -30.08 -15.54
N ALA A 70 5.64 -31.20 -15.21
CA ALA A 70 6.42 -31.98 -16.18
C ALA A 70 5.56 -32.50 -17.33
N ILE A 71 4.42 -33.11 -17.02
CA ILE A 71 3.50 -33.64 -18.04
C ILE A 71 2.93 -32.50 -18.88
N GLY A 72 2.41 -31.44 -18.23
CA GLY A 72 1.79 -30.31 -18.90
C GLY A 72 2.73 -29.61 -19.89
N LEU A 73 3.97 -29.34 -19.47
CA LEU A 73 4.98 -28.71 -20.34
C LEU A 73 5.52 -29.66 -21.41
N ALA A 74 5.67 -30.96 -21.12
CA ALA A 74 6.12 -31.94 -22.11
C ALA A 74 5.18 -32.04 -23.32
N THR A 75 3.88 -31.75 -23.15
CA THR A 75 2.93 -31.73 -24.28
C THR A 75 3.29 -30.69 -25.35
N ALA A 76 4.08 -29.67 -25.01
CA ALA A 76 4.54 -28.63 -25.93
C ALA A 76 5.38 -29.15 -27.10
N VAL A 77 6.03 -30.30 -26.94
CA VAL A 77 6.83 -30.95 -27.99
C VAL A 77 5.96 -31.60 -29.06
N PHE A 78 4.72 -31.93 -28.71
CA PHE A 78 3.84 -32.75 -29.54
C PHE A 78 2.79 -31.92 -30.29
N HIS A 79 2.21 -30.93 -29.62
CA HIS A 79 1.17 -30.09 -30.20
C HIS A 79 1.06 -28.74 -29.47
N PRO A 80 0.74 -27.63 -30.15
CA PRO A 80 0.66 -26.32 -29.49
C PRO A 80 -0.63 -26.08 -28.67
N ALA A 81 -1.71 -26.84 -28.87
CA ALA A 81 -2.97 -26.64 -28.14
C ALA A 81 -2.97 -27.11 -26.67
N PRO A 82 -2.48 -28.32 -26.33
CA PRO A 82 -2.34 -28.77 -24.95
C PRO A 82 -1.49 -27.88 -24.01
N PRO A 83 -0.28 -27.40 -24.38
CA PRO A 83 0.49 -26.52 -23.51
C PRO A 83 -0.23 -25.17 -23.31
N LEU A 84 -0.96 -24.67 -24.32
CA LEU A 84 -1.77 -23.47 -24.17
C LEU A 84 -2.93 -23.69 -23.18
N ALA A 85 -3.60 -24.84 -23.25
CA ALA A 85 -4.66 -25.20 -22.29
C ALA A 85 -4.10 -25.30 -20.87
N PHE A 86 -2.95 -25.96 -20.70
CA PHE A 86 -2.28 -26.07 -19.41
C PHE A 86 -1.81 -24.71 -18.87
N TYR A 87 -1.26 -23.86 -19.72
CA TYR A 87 -0.84 -22.51 -19.34
C TYR A 87 -2.04 -21.65 -18.88
N VAL A 88 -3.17 -21.71 -19.59
CA VAL A 88 -4.40 -21.04 -19.18
C VAL A 88 -4.84 -21.50 -17.79
N VAL A 89 -4.76 -22.81 -17.51
CA VAL A 89 -5.09 -23.38 -16.20
C VAL A 89 -4.16 -22.87 -15.11
N LEU A 90 -2.86 -22.80 -15.39
CA LEU A 90 -1.88 -22.22 -14.46
C LEU A 90 -2.25 -20.78 -14.10
N LEU A 91 -2.73 -19.98 -15.06
CA LEU A 91 -3.15 -18.60 -14.79
C LEU A 91 -4.44 -18.47 -13.96
N PHE A 92 -5.31 -19.49 -13.99
CA PHE A 92 -6.50 -19.56 -13.12
C PHE A 92 -6.16 -20.07 -11.71
N THR A 93 -5.34 -21.11 -11.61
CA THR A 93 -5.00 -21.78 -10.34
C THR A 93 -3.84 -21.13 -9.58
N ARG A 94 -2.99 -20.36 -10.28
CA ARG A 94 -1.93 -19.49 -9.73
C ARG A 94 -1.14 -20.10 -8.57
N PRO A 95 -0.58 -21.32 -8.71
CA PRO A 95 0.07 -22.01 -7.59
C PRO A 95 1.25 -21.25 -6.98
N TRP A 96 1.84 -20.29 -7.71
CA TRP A 96 2.91 -19.43 -7.22
C TRP A 96 2.45 -18.38 -6.20
N GLU A 97 1.17 -18.01 -6.16
CA GLU A 97 0.67 -17.05 -5.15
C GLU A 97 0.51 -17.67 -3.76
N LEU A 98 0.45 -19.00 -3.68
CA LEU A 98 0.43 -19.72 -2.40
C LEU A 98 1.82 -19.76 -1.73
N PHE A 99 2.90 -19.49 -2.48
CA PHE A 99 4.30 -19.55 -2.01
C PHE A 99 5.13 -18.44 -2.68
N PRO A 100 4.99 -17.18 -2.23
CA PRO A 100 5.67 -16.03 -2.84
C PRO A 100 7.20 -16.11 -2.73
N ASP A 101 7.75 -16.87 -1.79
CA ASP A 101 9.21 -16.97 -1.59
C ASP A 101 9.91 -17.91 -2.59
N ASN A 102 9.17 -18.60 -3.46
CA ASN A 102 9.75 -19.57 -4.40
C ASN A 102 9.95 -18.95 -5.80
N THR A 103 11.20 -18.60 -6.10
CA THR A 103 11.60 -17.94 -7.36
C THR A 103 11.26 -18.75 -8.62
N VAL A 104 11.31 -20.09 -8.56
CA VAL A 104 10.96 -20.96 -9.68
C VAL A 104 9.46 -20.92 -9.94
N LEU A 105 8.63 -20.98 -8.91
CA LEU A 105 7.18 -20.84 -9.06
C LEU A 105 6.80 -19.45 -9.60
N LEU A 106 7.42 -18.38 -9.11
CA LEU A 106 7.21 -17.02 -9.62
C LEU A 106 7.54 -16.85 -11.11
N SER A 107 8.46 -17.67 -11.65
CA SER A 107 8.81 -17.65 -13.07
C SER A 107 7.79 -18.35 -13.99
N LEU A 108 6.89 -19.18 -13.45
CA LEU A 108 5.98 -20.03 -14.22
C LEU A 108 5.10 -19.28 -15.23
N PRO A 109 4.55 -18.08 -14.95
CA PRO A 109 3.77 -17.35 -15.94
C PRO A 109 4.59 -17.00 -17.19
N LYS A 110 5.81 -16.47 -16.99
CA LYS A 110 6.72 -16.05 -18.08
C LYS A 110 7.22 -17.27 -18.85
N VAL A 111 7.65 -18.32 -18.15
CA VAL A 111 8.14 -19.57 -18.74
C VAL A 111 7.02 -20.28 -19.52
N GLY A 112 5.82 -20.37 -18.96
CA GLY A 112 4.65 -20.98 -19.59
C GLY A 112 4.25 -20.27 -20.89
N ALA A 113 4.19 -18.94 -20.88
CA ALA A 113 3.93 -18.15 -22.09
C ALA A 113 4.99 -18.40 -23.17
N SER A 114 6.27 -18.42 -22.78
CA SER A 114 7.40 -18.63 -23.68
C SER A 114 7.38 -20.02 -24.32
N ILE A 115 7.06 -21.06 -23.53
CA ILE A 115 6.91 -22.43 -24.03
C ILE A 115 5.73 -22.53 -25.02
N CYS A 116 4.61 -21.87 -24.74
CA CYS A 116 3.47 -21.86 -25.66
C CYS A 116 3.81 -21.18 -27.00
N LEU A 117 4.48 -20.02 -26.95
CA LEU A 117 4.95 -19.30 -28.13
C LEU A 117 5.96 -20.14 -28.92
N GLY A 118 6.97 -20.70 -28.24
CA GLY A 118 7.98 -21.56 -28.85
C GLY A 118 7.36 -22.80 -29.49
N SER A 119 6.44 -23.47 -28.81
CA SER A 119 5.71 -24.63 -29.34
C SER A 119 4.96 -24.29 -30.62
N TRP A 120 4.22 -23.18 -30.63
CA TRP A 120 3.49 -22.72 -31.81
C TRP A 120 4.42 -22.40 -32.98
N LEU A 121 5.50 -21.64 -32.73
CA LEU A 121 6.49 -21.25 -33.73
C LEU A 121 7.20 -22.47 -34.34
N ILE A 122 7.74 -23.36 -33.51
CA ILE A 122 8.46 -24.56 -33.95
C ILE A 122 7.56 -25.44 -34.80
N HIS A 123 6.34 -25.72 -34.34
CA HIS A 123 5.43 -26.63 -35.04
C HIS A 123 5.06 -26.13 -36.43
N GLY A 124 4.71 -24.86 -36.57
CA GLY A 124 4.36 -24.37 -37.90
C GLY A 124 5.59 -24.12 -38.78
N LEU A 125 6.78 -23.87 -38.24
CA LEU A 125 8.02 -23.84 -39.02
C LEU A 125 8.36 -25.24 -39.58
N VAL A 126 8.30 -26.27 -38.73
CA VAL A 126 8.55 -27.68 -39.11
C VAL A 126 7.53 -28.17 -40.12
N ARG A 127 6.25 -27.86 -39.94
CA ARG A 127 5.16 -28.24 -40.87
C ARG A 127 5.11 -27.39 -42.14
N ARG A 128 5.91 -26.32 -42.23
CA ARG A 128 5.86 -25.29 -43.29
C ARG A 128 4.44 -24.74 -43.51
N ASP A 129 3.63 -24.70 -42.45
CA ASP A 129 2.22 -24.35 -42.51
C ASP A 129 1.82 -23.22 -41.54
N MET A 130 2.79 -22.44 -41.05
CA MET A 130 2.54 -21.23 -40.23
C MET A 130 1.48 -20.35 -40.88
N LYS A 131 0.27 -20.35 -40.31
CA LYS A 131 -0.85 -19.50 -40.73
C LYS A 131 -1.00 -18.37 -39.74
N PHE A 132 -0.78 -17.14 -40.22
CA PHE A 132 -1.14 -15.94 -39.48
C PHE A 132 -2.55 -15.48 -39.90
N TYR A 133 -3.44 -15.34 -38.92
CA TYR A 133 -4.84 -14.99 -39.16
C TYR A 133 -5.06 -13.51 -38.86
N LEU A 134 -4.86 -12.68 -39.86
CA LEU A 134 -5.16 -11.26 -39.74
C LEU A 134 -6.67 -11.03 -39.87
N ASN A 135 -7.27 -10.51 -38.80
CA ASN A 135 -8.66 -10.07 -38.78
C ASN A 135 -8.77 -8.61 -38.28
N PRO A 136 -9.82 -7.85 -38.65
CA PRO A 136 -9.99 -6.47 -38.22
C PRO A 136 -9.98 -6.28 -36.70
N PHE A 137 -10.41 -7.27 -35.91
CA PHE A 137 -10.34 -7.19 -34.44
C PHE A 137 -8.90 -7.32 -33.93
N LEU A 138 -8.06 -8.12 -34.58
CA LEU A 138 -6.64 -8.23 -34.28
C LEU A 138 -5.88 -6.96 -34.69
N VAL A 139 -6.26 -6.33 -35.81
CA VAL A 139 -5.75 -5.00 -36.19
C VAL A 139 -6.16 -3.96 -35.17
N LEU A 140 -7.44 -3.92 -34.79
CA LEU A 140 -7.96 -2.99 -33.78
C LEU A 140 -7.29 -3.20 -32.42
N PHE A 141 -7.04 -4.46 -32.03
CA PHE A 141 -6.28 -4.78 -30.83
C PHE A 141 -4.82 -4.31 -30.93
N GLY A 142 -4.17 -4.47 -32.09
CA GLY A 142 -2.82 -3.92 -32.32
C GLY A 142 -2.77 -2.39 -32.23
N VAL A 143 -3.80 -1.71 -32.75
CA VAL A 143 -3.95 -0.24 -32.59
C VAL A 143 -4.19 0.13 -31.13
N PHE A 144 -5.01 -0.63 -30.41
CA PHE A 144 -5.21 -0.43 -28.97
C PHE A 144 -3.93 -0.64 -28.17
N LEU A 145 -3.16 -1.70 -28.44
CA LEU A 145 -1.87 -1.96 -27.83
C LEU A 145 -0.89 -0.80 -28.10
N ALA A 146 -0.76 -0.37 -29.35
CA ALA A 146 0.08 0.78 -29.70
C ALA A 146 -0.38 2.05 -28.96
N TRP A 147 -1.70 2.27 -28.86
CA TRP A 147 -2.26 3.40 -28.11
C TRP A 147 -1.90 3.35 -26.63
N LEU A 148 -1.94 2.18 -25.98
CA LEU A 148 -1.55 2.04 -24.58
C LEU A 148 -0.08 2.42 -24.35
N TYR A 149 0.83 2.04 -25.25
CA TYR A 149 2.23 2.46 -25.16
C TYR A 149 2.41 3.96 -25.42
N ILE A 150 1.65 4.54 -26.35
CA ILE A 150 1.64 6.00 -26.55
C ILE A 150 1.11 6.71 -25.29
N ALA A 151 0.02 6.22 -24.69
CA ALA A 151 -0.53 6.75 -23.46
C ALA A 151 0.45 6.65 -22.28
N ALA A 152 1.16 5.52 -22.16
CA ALA A 152 2.24 5.36 -21.17
C ALA A 152 3.38 6.36 -21.40
N ALA A 153 3.86 6.49 -22.64
CA ALA A 153 4.93 7.43 -23.01
C ALA A 153 4.56 8.90 -22.73
N MET A 154 3.28 9.25 -22.92
CA MET A 154 2.76 10.60 -22.71
C MET A 154 2.24 10.83 -21.28
N SER A 155 2.36 9.83 -20.40
CA SER A 155 2.00 9.96 -18.98
C SER A 155 3.09 10.67 -18.19
N GLY A 156 2.76 11.18 -16.99
CA GLY A 156 3.75 11.84 -16.13
C GLY A 156 4.82 10.91 -15.51
N ASN A 157 4.85 9.61 -15.87
CA ASN A 157 5.81 8.61 -15.39
C ASN A 157 5.86 7.43 -16.39
N PRO A 158 6.59 7.61 -17.51
CA PRO A 158 6.63 6.61 -18.58
C PRO A 158 7.20 5.26 -18.14
N ASP A 159 8.21 5.25 -17.26
CA ASP A 159 8.89 4.03 -16.82
C ASP A 159 7.94 3.06 -16.12
N GLN A 160 7.15 3.58 -15.17
CA GLN A 160 6.12 2.80 -14.48
C GLN A 160 5.05 2.29 -15.46
N GLY A 161 4.59 3.13 -16.40
CA GLY A 161 3.60 2.74 -17.39
C GLY A 161 4.10 1.62 -18.31
N PHE A 162 5.38 1.67 -18.73
CA PHE A 162 5.98 0.61 -19.53
C PHE A 162 6.19 -0.68 -18.74
N GLN A 163 6.66 -0.57 -17.49
CA GLN A 163 6.80 -1.73 -16.60
C GLN A 163 5.45 -2.42 -16.38
N TYR A 164 4.39 -1.65 -16.08
CA TYR A 164 3.05 -2.16 -15.88
C TYR A 164 2.52 -2.90 -17.12
N LEU A 165 2.71 -2.32 -18.31
CA LEU A 165 2.33 -2.98 -19.58
C LEU A 165 3.15 -4.26 -19.83
N SER A 166 4.46 -4.24 -19.54
CA SER A 166 5.34 -5.40 -19.71
C SER A 166 4.97 -6.55 -18.76
N GLU A 167 4.73 -6.27 -17.49
CA GLU A 167 4.49 -7.30 -16.48
C GLU A 167 3.06 -7.84 -16.51
N ARG A 168 2.06 -6.94 -16.60
CA ARG A 168 0.64 -7.30 -16.47
C ARG A 168 -0.03 -7.50 -17.81
N PHE A 169 0.26 -6.65 -18.81
CA PHE A 169 -0.47 -6.63 -20.07
C PHE A 169 0.12 -7.54 -21.16
N PHE A 170 1.44 -7.72 -21.19
CA PHE A 170 2.09 -8.58 -22.18
C PHE A 170 1.63 -10.04 -22.12
N PRO A 171 1.56 -10.71 -20.94
CA PRO A 171 1.05 -12.08 -20.87
C PRO A 171 -0.40 -12.19 -21.34
N ALA A 172 -1.23 -11.20 -21.03
CA ALA A 172 -2.61 -11.13 -21.47
C ALA A 172 -2.73 -10.96 -23.00
N SER A 173 -1.88 -10.12 -23.59
CA SER A 173 -1.80 -9.91 -25.03
C SER A 173 -1.36 -11.17 -25.78
N ALA A 174 -0.36 -11.88 -25.24
CA ALA A 174 0.11 -13.14 -25.78
C ALA A 174 -1.00 -14.20 -25.81
N LEU A 175 -1.84 -14.28 -24.76
CA LEU A 175 -2.97 -15.22 -24.72
C LEU A 175 -3.98 -14.99 -25.84
N LEU A 176 -4.38 -13.74 -26.11
CA LEU A 176 -5.32 -13.46 -27.20
C LEU A 176 -4.77 -13.97 -28.53
N ILE A 177 -3.50 -13.69 -28.80
CA ILE A 177 -2.84 -14.07 -30.04
C ILE A 177 -2.70 -15.58 -30.13
N LEU A 178 -2.21 -16.23 -29.07
CA LEU A 178 -2.05 -17.68 -29.01
C LEU A 178 -3.39 -18.39 -29.16
N SER A 179 -4.43 -17.99 -28.42
CA SER A 179 -5.77 -18.56 -28.53
C SER A 179 -6.32 -18.45 -29.95
N LEU A 180 -6.13 -17.31 -30.63
CA LEU A 180 -6.58 -17.13 -32.01
C LEU A 180 -5.83 -18.03 -33.01
N HIS A 181 -4.53 -18.24 -32.82
CA HIS A 181 -3.68 -18.92 -33.81
C HIS A 181 -3.55 -20.43 -33.57
N VAL A 182 -3.59 -20.88 -32.32
CA VAL A 182 -3.44 -22.29 -31.93
C VAL A 182 -4.77 -23.06 -32.05
N VAL A 183 -5.91 -22.40 -31.79
CA VAL A 183 -7.23 -23.04 -31.79
C VAL A 183 -7.80 -23.12 -33.20
N GLU A 184 -7.36 -24.11 -33.97
CA GLU A 184 -7.77 -24.27 -35.38
C GLU A 184 -9.02 -25.13 -35.58
N ARG A 185 -9.31 -26.06 -34.67
CA ARG A 185 -10.39 -27.04 -34.78
C ARG A 185 -11.29 -27.02 -33.54
N ARG A 186 -12.52 -27.51 -33.71
CA ARG A 186 -13.48 -27.70 -32.60
C ARG A 186 -12.90 -28.54 -31.45
N ALA A 187 -12.05 -29.52 -31.75
CA ALA A 187 -11.37 -30.32 -30.73
C ALA A 187 -10.42 -29.48 -29.84
N HIS A 188 -9.74 -28.47 -30.41
CA HIS A 188 -8.83 -27.62 -29.67
C HIS A 188 -9.60 -26.67 -28.75
N SER A 189 -10.70 -26.08 -29.23
CA SER A 189 -11.55 -25.22 -28.40
C SER A 189 -12.25 -26.00 -27.30
N ALA A 190 -12.70 -27.24 -27.58
CA ALA A 190 -13.24 -28.13 -26.56
C ALA A 190 -12.23 -28.45 -25.45
N LEU A 191 -10.99 -28.78 -25.80
CA LEU A 191 -9.92 -29.01 -24.81
C LEU A 191 -9.74 -27.81 -23.88
N LEU A 192 -9.59 -26.61 -24.44
CA LEU A 192 -9.37 -25.40 -23.63
C LEU A 192 -10.57 -25.11 -22.72
N ILE A 193 -11.80 -25.24 -23.22
CA ILE A 193 -13.01 -25.02 -22.42
C ILE A 193 -13.11 -26.03 -21.29
N GLU A 194 -12.85 -27.31 -21.55
CA GLU A 194 -12.87 -28.35 -20.52
C GLU A 194 -11.82 -28.06 -19.43
N CYS A 195 -10.61 -27.69 -19.82
CA CYS A 195 -9.55 -27.27 -18.89
C CYS A 195 -9.95 -26.03 -18.08
N ILE A 196 -10.58 -25.01 -18.70
CA ILE A 196 -11.06 -23.80 -18.00
C ILE A 196 -12.14 -24.15 -16.97
N VAL A 197 -13.12 -24.98 -17.32
CA VAL A 197 -14.18 -25.40 -16.39
C VAL A 197 -13.59 -26.15 -15.20
N ILE A 198 -12.67 -27.10 -15.43
CA ILE A 198 -11.99 -27.85 -14.36
C ILE A 198 -11.17 -26.90 -13.47
N ALA A 199 -10.44 -25.96 -14.07
CA ALA A 199 -9.64 -24.97 -13.32
C ALA A 199 -10.53 -24.07 -12.45
N VAL A 200 -11.65 -23.59 -12.98
CA VAL A 200 -12.56 -22.71 -12.24
C VAL A 200 -13.28 -23.47 -11.12
N VAL A 201 -13.61 -24.75 -11.32
CA VAL A 201 -14.10 -25.63 -10.24
C VAL A 201 -13.01 -25.84 -9.18
N SER A 202 -11.75 -26.07 -9.58
CA SER A 202 -10.61 -26.17 -8.65
C SER A 202 -10.49 -24.91 -7.80
N VAL A 203 -10.55 -23.72 -8.41
CA VAL A 203 -10.50 -22.44 -7.70
C VAL A 203 -11.69 -22.30 -6.73
N GLY A 204 -12.88 -22.76 -7.11
CA GLY A 204 -14.03 -22.78 -6.20
C GLY A 204 -13.83 -23.70 -4.98
N VAL A 205 -13.25 -24.89 -5.18
CA VAL A 205 -12.92 -25.81 -4.07
C VAL A 205 -11.85 -25.21 -3.17
N GLU A 206 -10.83 -24.59 -3.76
CA GLU A 206 -9.77 -23.90 -3.03
C GLU A 206 -10.34 -22.73 -2.21
N ALA A 207 -11.20 -21.90 -2.80
CA ALA A 207 -11.85 -20.78 -2.10
C ALA A 207 -12.74 -21.25 -0.95
N LEU A 208 -13.45 -22.37 -1.11
CA LEU A 208 -14.20 -23.00 -0.02
C LEU A 208 -13.26 -23.47 1.09
N GLY A 209 -12.17 -24.15 0.74
CA GLY A 209 -11.16 -24.58 1.71
C GLY A 209 -10.53 -23.38 2.44
N TYR A 210 -10.20 -22.31 1.72
CA TYR A 210 -9.63 -21.09 2.27
C TYR A 210 -10.60 -20.42 3.25
N THR A 211 -11.86 -20.24 2.85
CA THR A 211 -12.88 -19.55 3.65
C THR A 211 -13.30 -20.36 4.88
N PHE A 212 -13.59 -21.65 4.72
CA PHE A 212 -14.19 -22.47 5.78
C PHE A 212 -13.18 -23.16 6.71
N LEU A 213 -11.90 -23.23 6.35
CA LEU A 213 -10.85 -23.77 7.22
C LEU A 213 -10.15 -22.68 8.08
N GLY A 214 -10.73 -21.46 8.15
CA GLY A 214 -10.24 -20.38 9.01
C GLY A 214 -9.00 -19.66 8.50
N PHE A 215 -8.72 -19.69 7.18
CA PHE A 215 -7.64 -18.89 6.57
C PHE A 215 -8.13 -17.50 6.11
N ALA A 216 -9.44 -17.26 6.09
CA ALA A 216 -10.00 -15.94 5.82
C ALA A 216 -9.96 -15.07 7.09
N PRO A 217 -9.70 -13.74 6.97
CA PRO A 217 -9.82 -12.81 8.09
C PRO A 217 -11.22 -12.90 8.71
N GLU A 218 -11.33 -12.85 10.04
CA GLU A 218 -12.61 -12.81 10.74
C GLU A 218 -13.38 -11.54 10.33
N LEU A 219 -14.21 -11.68 9.29
CA LEU A 219 -15.23 -10.71 8.92
C LEU A 219 -16.55 -11.19 9.54
N GLU A 220 -17.32 -10.26 10.11
CA GLU A 220 -18.64 -10.51 10.73
C GLU A 220 -19.65 -11.22 9.80
N VAL A 221 -19.36 -11.31 8.50
CA VAL A 221 -20.19 -12.00 7.50
C VAL A 221 -19.36 -13.01 6.69
N MET A 222 -19.72 -14.30 6.78
CA MET A 222 -19.15 -15.40 5.99
C MET A 222 -19.34 -15.19 4.48
N ARG A 223 -18.27 -14.74 3.80
CA ARG A 223 -18.23 -14.47 2.36
C ARG A 223 -17.09 -15.24 1.71
N LEU A 224 -17.35 -15.86 0.55
CA LEU A 224 -16.34 -16.68 -0.14
C LEU A 224 -15.15 -15.84 -0.61
N GLN A 225 -13.95 -16.20 -0.16
CA GLN A 225 -12.68 -15.54 -0.49
C GLN A 225 -11.61 -16.58 -0.86
N SER A 226 -10.53 -16.11 -1.49
CA SER A 226 -9.36 -16.93 -1.85
C SER A 226 -8.07 -16.16 -1.54
N ALA A 227 -6.92 -16.75 -1.86
CA ALA A 227 -5.63 -16.07 -1.79
C ALA A 227 -5.31 -15.28 -3.08
N GLY A 228 -4.42 -14.30 -2.97
CA GLY A 228 -3.74 -13.66 -4.11
C GLY A 228 -4.60 -12.75 -4.99
N LEU A 229 -4.32 -12.70 -6.30
CA LEU A 229 -5.01 -11.83 -7.28
C LEU A 229 -6.51 -12.08 -7.34
N LEU A 230 -6.95 -13.30 -7.01
CA LEU A 230 -8.35 -13.72 -6.96
C LEU A 230 -8.90 -13.72 -5.53
N GLY A 231 -8.27 -12.99 -4.61
CA GLY A 231 -8.67 -13.02 -3.21
C GLY A 231 -10.00 -12.35 -2.91
N ASN A 232 -10.41 -11.39 -3.76
CA ASN A 232 -11.70 -10.75 -3.63
C ASN A 232 -12.84 -11.65 -4.17
N ALA A 233 -13.86 -11.82 -3.35
CA ALA A 233 -15.11 -12.51 -3.67
C ALA A 233 -15.74 -12.08 -5.01
N ASN A 234 -15.61 -10.81 -5.41
CA ASN A 234 -16.16 -10.33 -6.68
C ASN A 234 -15.39 -10.86 -7.91
N ASP A 235 -14.07 -10.98 -7.81
CA ASP A 235 -13.22 -11.45 -8.90
C ASP A 235 -13.43 -12.96 -9.09
N LEU A 236 -13.55 -13.71 -7.98
CA LEU A 236 -14.00 -15.11 -7.97
C LEU A 236 -15.34 -15.28 -8.67
N ALA A 237 -16.32 -14.44 -8.32
CA ALA A 237 -17.65 -14.52 -8.90
C ALA A 237 -17.63 -14.29 -10.42
N ALA A 238 -16.80 -13.36 -10.90
CA ALA A 238 -16.62 -13.11 -12.33
C ALA A 238 -16.01 -14.32 -13.07
N LEU A 239 -15.09 -15.06 -12.42
CA LEU A 239 -14.56 -16.31 -12.97
C LEU A 239 -15.63 -17.39 -13.10
N PHE A 240 -16.44 -17.58 -12.05
CA PHE A 240 -17.54 -18.53 -12.07
C PHE A 240 -18.55 -18.19 -13.18
N VAL A 241 -18.84 -16.90 -13.39
CA VAL A 241 -19.69 -16.40 -14.48
C VAL A 241 -19.13 -16.75 -15.87
N ILE A 242 -17.81 -16.66 -16.08
CA ILE A 242 -17.18 -17.03 -17.36
C ILE A 242 -17.40 -18.52 -17.65
N ALA A 243 -17.20 -19.39 -16.65
CA ALA A 243 -17.21 -20.84 -16.83
C ALA A 243 -18.62 -21.44 -16.93
N LEU A 244 -19.60 -20.86 -16.22
CA LEU A 244 -20.94 -21.41 -16.04
C LEU A 244 -21.65 -21.80 -17.36
N PRO A 245 -21.64 -21.00 -18.44
CA PRO A 245 -22.31 -21.38 -19.68
C PRO A 245 -21.71 -22.61 -20.37
N PHE A 246 -20.42 -22.87 -20.17
CA PHE A 246 -19.73 -24.01 -20.76
C PHE A 246 -20.05 -25.33 -20.04
N CYS A 247 -20.60 -25.28 -18.82
CA CYS A 247 -21.15 -26.45 -18.14
C CYS A 247 -22.44 -26.95 -18.83
N PHE A 248 -23.27 -26.03 -19.34
CA PHE A 248 -24.53 -26.34 -20.04
C PHE A 248 -24.34 -26.56 -21.54
N PHE A 249 -23.45 -25.79 -22.17
CA PHE A 249 -23.19 -25.82 -23.60
C PHE A 249 -21.71 -26.15 -23.89
N PRO A 250 -21.27 -27.38 -23.58
CA PRO A 250 -19.91 -27.79 -23.86
C PRO A 250 -19.64 -27.81 -25.37
N ASP A 251 -18.41 -27.49 -25.75
CA ASP A 251 -18.02 -27.50 -27.16
C ASP A 251 -17.73 -28.92 -27.68
N SER A 252 -17.51 -29.89 -26.78
CA SER A 252 -17.40 -31.32 -27.07
C SER A 252 -18.77 -32.01 -27.20
N ARG A 253 -18.86 -33.10 -27.97
CA ARG A 253 -20.03 -33.99 -27.97
C ARG A 253 -19.99 -34.86 -26.71
N ARG A 254 -21.01 -34.79 -25.85
CA ARG A 254 -21.01 -35.53 -24.57
C ARG A 254 -21.84 -36.81 -24.61
N SER A 255 -21.33 -37.83 -23.92
CA SER A 255 -22.11 -38.98 -23.43
C SER A 255 -23.01 -38.57 -22.26
N ILE A 256 -23.94 -39.43 -21.85
CA ILE A 256 -24.83 -39.20 -20.68
C ILE A 256 -24.04 -38.82 -19.41
N PHE A 257 -22.92 -39.51 -19.14
CA PHE A 257 -22.02 -39.19 -18.03
C PHE A 257 -21.38 -37.80 -18.13
N GLY A 258 -21.07 -37.36 -19.36
CA GLY A 258 -20.60 -36.02 -19.62
C GLY A 258 -21.66 -34.95 -19.31
N MET A 259 -22.94 -35.22 -19.60
CA MET A 259 -24.01 -34.27 -19.27
C MET A 259 -24.21 -34.16 -17.75
N ALA A 260 -24.21 -35.29 -17.04
CA ALA A 260 -24.35 -35.34 -15.59
C ALA A 260 -23.23 -34.57 -14.86
N SER A 261 -21.97 -34.78 -15.26
CA SER A 261 -20.82 -34.03 -14.71
C SER A 261 -20.89 -32.52 -15.01
N GLY A 262 -21.39 -32.13 -16.18
CA GLY A 262 -21.66 -30.73 -16.51
C GLY A 262 -22.69 -30.08 -15.58
N MET A 263 -23.80 -30.77 -15.30
CA MET A 263 -24.82 -30.28 -14.38
C MET A 263 -24.32 -30.20 -12.93
N LEU A 264 -23.50 -31.16 -12.49
CA LEU A 264 -22.85 -31.13 -11.19
C LEU A 264 -21.94 -29.91 -11.04
N PHE A 265 -21.07 -29.64 -12.02
CA PHE A 265 -20.22 -28.46 -12.01
C PHE A 265 -21.02 -27.16 -12.09
N ALA A 266 -22.09 -27.11 -12.89
CA ALA A 266 -22.96 -25.94 -12.92
C ALA A 266 -23.60 -25.66 -11.56
N GLY A 267 -24.12 -26.69 -10.88
CA GLY A 267 -24.67 -26.57 -9.53
C GLY A 267 -23.62 -26.06 -8.53
N PHE A 268 -22.41 -26.62 -8.58
CA PHE A 268 -21.30 -26.18 -7.74
C PHE A 268 -20.93 -24.71 -7.98
N LEU A 269 -20.79 -24.29 -9.24
CA LEU A 269 -20.46 -22.90 -9.58
C LEU A 269 -21.56 -21.92 -9.16
N VAL A 270 -22.84 -22.29 -9.31
CA VAL A 270 -23.97 -21.47 -8.82
C VAL A 270 -23.93 -21.32 -7.30
N SER A 271 -23.62 -22.39 -6.57
CA SER A 271 -23.44 -22.32 -5.11
C SER A 271 -22.25 -21.44 -4.72
N CYS A 272 -21.14 -21.51 -5.45
CA CYS A 272 -20.00 -20.63 -5.21
C CYS A 272 -20.35 -19.15 -5.50
N ILE A 273 -21.05 -18.86 -6.60
CA ILE A 273 -21.56 -17.51 -6.91
C ILE A 273 -22.45 -17.01 -5.78
N TRP A 274 -23.33 -17.86 -5.24
CA TRP A 274 -24.17 -17.53 -4.09
C TRP A 274 -23.34 -17.12 -2.87
N LEU A 275 -22.32 -17.92 -2.52
CA LEU A 275 -21.44 -17.66 -1.38
C LEU A 275 -20.52 -16.43 -1.57
N THR A 276 -20.27 -15.99 -2.81
CA THR A 276 -19.51 -14.75 -3.06
C THR A 276 -20.27 -13.48 -2.68
N GLN A 277 -21.59 -13.55 -2.56
CA GLN A 277 -22.48 -12.40 -2.37
C GLN A 277 -22.25 -11.25 -3.39
N SER A 278 -21.78 -11.57 -4.60
CA SER A 278 -21.50 -10.57 -5.65
C SER A 278 -22.77 -10.20 -6.44
N ARG A 279 -23.25 -8.96 -6.26
CA ARG A 279 -24.41 -8.41 -7.00
C ARG A 279 -24.18 -8.40 -8.51
N GLY A 280 -22.96 -8.06 -8.94
CA GLY A 280 -22.59 -8.05 -10.36
C GLY A 280 -22.70 -9.45 -10.97
N ALA A 281 -22.28 -10.49 -10.26
CA ALA A 281 -22.37 -11.87 -10.76
C ALA A 281 -23.81 -12.40 -10.80
N VAL A 282 -24.66 -12.03 -9.83
CA VAL A 282 -26.09 -12.35 -9.88
C VAL A 282 -26.73 -11.69 -11.11
N LEU A 283 -26.49 -10.40 -11.34
CA LEU A 283 -26.96 -9.70 -12.54
C LEU A 283 -26.44 -10.34 -13.83
N SER A 284 -25.20 -10.81 -13.86
CA SER A 284 -24.64 -11.58 -14.98
C SER A 284 -25.41 -12.87 -15.23
N CYS A 285 -25.69 -13.67 -14.20
CA CYS A 285 -26.48 -14.90 -14.31
C CYS A 285 -27.88 -14.63 -14.87
N LEU A 286 -28.52 -13.55 -14.43
CA LEU A 286 -29.83 -13.13 -14.90
C LEU A 286 -29.81 -12.66 -16.36
N ALA A 287 -28.81 -11.87 -16.74
CA ALA A 287 -28.61 -11.45 -18.13
C ALA A 287 -28.38 -12.65 -19.05
N MET A 288 -27.58 -13.63 -18.62
CA MET A 288 -27.36 -14.88 -19.34
C MET A 288 -28.66 -15.70 -19.47
N PHE A 289 -29.43 -15.84 -18.40
CA PHE A 289 -30.71 -16.56 -18.43
C PHE A 289 -31.72 -15.90 -19.38
N GLY A 290 -31.87 -14.58 -19.30
CA GLY A 290 -32.73 -13.81 -20.20
C GLY A 290 -32.29 -13.91 -21.68
N ALA A 291 -30.99 -13.84 -21.94
CA ALA A 291 -30.44 -14.02 -23.28
C ALA A 291 -30.67 -15.44 -23.81
N TYR A 292 -30.47 -16.47 -22.99
CA TYR A 292 -30.76 -17.85 -23.38
C TYR A 292 -32.25 -18.04 -23.74
N PHE A 293 -33.15 -17.48 -22.94
CA PHE A 293 -34.59 -17.52 -23.23
C PHE A 293 -34.93 -16.86 -24.58
N LEU A 294 -34.27 -15.74 -24.90
CA LEU A 294 -34.35 -15.07 -26.21
C LEU A 294 -33.80 -15.93 -27.36
N PHE A 295 -32.74 -16.71 -27.12
CA PHE A 295 -32.14 -17.58 -28.14
C PHE A 295 -33.13 -18.67 -28.58
N VAL A 296 -33.81 -19.25 -27.60
CA VAL A 296 -34.77 -20.36 -27.78
C VAL A 296 -36.10 -19.86 -28.37
N HIS A 297 -36.65 -18.74 -27.87
CA HIS A 297 -38.03 -18.37 -28.19
C HIS A 297 -38.20 -17.32 -29.29
N GLY A 298 -37.15 -16.63 -29.73
CA GLY A 298 -37.00 -15.90 -31.01
C GLY A 298 -38.01 -14.81 -31.43
N ARG A 299 -39.22 -14.77 -30.85
CA ARG A 299 -40.38 -13.91 -31.16
C ARG A 299 -41.22 -13.64 -29.91
N THR A 300 -40.60 -13.60 -28.74
CA THR A 300 -41.31 -13.30 -27.49
C THR A 300 -41.71 -11.82 -27.48
N SER A 301 -43.00 -11.53 -27.25
CA SER A 301 -43.47 -10.16 -27.02
C SER A 301 -42.64 -9.48 -25.92
N TRP A 302 -42.20 -8.24 -26.18
CA TRP A 302 -41.43 -7.42 -25.23
C TRP A 302 -42.05 -7.38 -23.83
N LYS A 303 -43.38 -7.54 -23.72
CA LYS A 303 -44.12 -7.61 -22.45
C LYS A 303 -43.73 -8.82 -21.58
N LYS A 304 -43.45 -9.99 -22.18
CA LYS A 304 -43.00 -11.18 -21.43
C LYS A 304 -41.53 -11.07 -21.00
N LEU A 305 -40.71 -10.35 -21.76
CA LEU A 305 -39.34 -10.03 -21.39
C LEU A 305 -39.31 -9.02 -20.23
N VAL A 306 -40.14 -7.99 -20.29
CA VAL A 306 -40.32 -7.02 -19.21
C VAL A 306 -40.84 -7.71 -17.95
N LEU A 307 -41.81 -8.62 -18.04
CA LEU A 307 -42.33 -9.37 -16.90
C LEU A 307 -41.27 -10.30 -16.29
N ALA A 308 -40.51 -11.04 -17.11
CA ALA A 308 -39.40 -11.85 -16.64
C ALA A 308 -38.33 -11.00 -15.94
N PHE A 309 -38.01 -9.83 -16.50
CA PHE A 309 -37.07 -8.87 -15.92
C PHE A 309 -37.59 -8.26 -14.61
N LEU A 310 -38.90 -8.01 -14.49
CA LEU A 310 -39.57 -7.52 -13.28
C LEU A 310 -39.59 -8.57 -12.18
N CYS A 311 -39.99 -9.82 -12.46
CA CYS A 311 -39.99 -10.90 -11.47
C CYS A 311 -38.57 -11.17 -10.95
N VAL A 312 -37.58 -11.12 -11.84
CA VAL A 312 -36.17 -11.24 -11.51
C VAL A 312 -35.65 -10.03 -10.72
N GLY A 313 -36.08 -8.81 -11.08
CA GLY A 313 -35.76 -7.59 -10.34
C GLY A 313 -36.32 -7.63 -8.92
N VAL A 314 -37.53 -8.17 -8.74
CA VAL A 314 -38.14 -8.42 -7.42
C VAL A 314 -37.36 -9.49 -6.65
N CYS A 315 -36.99 -10.61 -7.27
CA CYS A 315 -36.13 -11.61 -6.63
C CYS A 315 -34.75 -11.06 -6.24
N SER A 316 -34.19 -10.15 -7.04
CA SER A 316 -32.91 -9.49 -6.77
C SER A 316 -33.03 -8.45 -5.65
N LEU A 317 -34.15 -7.72 -5.57
CA LEU A 317 -34.46 -6.80 -4.47
C LEU A 317 -34.70 -7.53 -3.15
N LEU A 318 -35.41 -8.67 -3.19
CA LEU A 318 -35.59 -9.55 -2.03
C LEU A 318 -34.24 -10.12 -1.56
N PHE A 319 -33.34 -10.46 -2.48
CA PHE A 319 -31.97 -10.87 -2.17
C PHE A 319 -31.12 -9.71 -1.59
N MET A 320 -31.32 -8.48 -2.06
CA MET A 320 -30.62 -7.29 -1.56
C MET A 320 -30.97 -6.93 -0.11
N GLY A 321 -32.10 -7.41 0.42
CA GLY A 321 -32.55 -7.14 1.80
C GLY A 321 -32.19 -8.21 2.83
N ILE A 322 -31.56 -9.33 2.43
CA ILE A 322 -31.24 -10.43 3.36
C ILE A 322 -29.77 -10.30 3.80
N GLY A 323 -29.55 -9.80 5.02
CA GLY A 323 -28.32 -10.02 5.79
C GLY A 323 -27.22 -8.97 5.72
N ARG A 324 -27.50 -7.70 5.38
CA ARG A 324 -26.52 -6.60 5.54
C ARG A 324 -27.18 -5.36 6.13
N ASP A 325 -26.48 -4.69 7.04
CA ASP A 325 -26.94 -3.45 7.64
C ASP A 325 -27.07 -2.34 6.59
N ALA A 326 -28.12 -1.52 6.73
CA ALA A 326 -28.45 -0.45 5.79
C ALA A 326 -27.33 0.61 5.71
N GLU A 327 -26.53 0.73 6.78
CA GLU A 327 -25.42 1.68 6.92
C GLU A 327 -24.16 1.20 6.18
N GLU A 328 -23.84 -0.10 6.19
CA GLU A 328 -22.78 -0.70 5.35
C GLU A 328 -23.12 -0.54 3.84
N LEU A 329 -24.43 -0.59 3.52
CA LEU A 329 -24.96 -0.42 2.17
C LEU A 329 -24.73 0.99 1.61
N SER A 330 -24.90 2.02 2.45
CA SER A 330 -24.70 3.42 2.06
C SER A 330 -23.22 3.76 1.94
N MET A 331 -22.36 3.22 2.82
CA MET A 331 -20.90 3.39 2.73
C MET A 331 -20.32 2.73 1.45
N SER A 332 -20.68 1.49 1.14
CA SER A 332 -20.17 0.77 -0.05
C SER A 332 -20.66 1.33 -1.40
N SER A 333 -21.78 2.05 -1.42
CA SER A 333 -22.30 2.68 -2.64
C SER A 333 -21.71 4.07 -2.86
N THR A 334 -21.49 4.83 -1.78
CA THR A 334 -20.83 6.14 -1.82
C THR A 334 -19.36 6.01 -2.25
N SER A 335 -18.66 5.00 -1.74
CA SER A 335 -17.27 4.72 -2.08
C SER A 335 -17.03 4.44 -3.56
N ARG A 336 -17.82 3.54 -4.17
CA ARG A 336 -17.74 3.23 -5.60
C ARG A 336 -17.96 4.45 -6.48
N TRP A 337 -18.84 5.35 -6.07
CA TRP A 337 -19.12 6.56 -6.84
C TRP A 337 -17.94 7.53 -6.83
N ASN A 338 -17.20 7.60 -5.71
CA ASN A 338 -15.98 8.41 -5.61
C ASN A 338 -14.88 7.92 -6.57
N TYR A 339 -14.68 6.61 -6.71
CA TYR A 339 -13.78 6.06 -7.74
C TYR A 339 -14.22 6.43 -9.16
N VAL A 340 -15.50 6.31 -9.47
CA VAL A 340 -15.99 6.72 -10.80
C VAL A 340 -15.76 8.22 -11.04
N LEU A 341 -16.03 9.07 -10.05
CA LEU A 341 -15.80 10.51 -10.14
C LEU A 341 -14.32 10.87 -10.29
N ALA A 342 -13.42 10.23 -9.54
CA ALA A 342 -11.98 10.42 -9.66
C ALA A 342 -11.49 10.02 -11.05
N GLY A 343 -11.98 8.89 -11.58
CA GLY A 343 -11.68 8.47 -12.95
C GLY A 343 -12.14 9.49 -13.99
N ILE A 344 -13.34 10.04 -13.83
CA ILE A 344 -13.83 11.14 -14.68
C ILE A 344 -12.94 12.39 -14.53
N GLY A 345 -12.45 12.70 -13.32
CA GLY A 345 -11.49 13.78 -13.05
C GLY A 345 -10.17 13.60 -13.79
N MET A 346 -9.60 12.39 -13.75
CA MET A 346 -8.39 12.01 -14.49
C MET A 346 -8.55 12.25 -15.99
N VAL A 347 -9.68 11.83 -16.57
CA VAL A 347 -9.99 12.06 -18.00
C VAL A 347 -10.14 13.53 -18.33
N LYS A 348 -10.77 14.31 -17.45
CA LYS A 348 -10.89 15.77 -17.66
C LYS A 348 -9.52 16.44 -17.67
N SER A 349 -8.58 15.97 -16.86
CA SER A 349 -7.21 16.50 -16.81
C SER A 349 -6.37 16.11 -18.03
N SER A 350 -6.53 14.87 -18.53
CA SER A 350 -5.82 14.34 -19.71
C SER A 350 -6.79 13.58 -20.63
N PRO A 351 -7.56 14.30 -21.48
CA PRO A 351 -8.62 13.66 -22.28
C PRO A 351 -8.11 12.70 -23.34
N LEU A 352 -6.93 12.97 -23.90
CA LEU A 352 -6.35 12.17 -24.98
C LEU A 352 -5.62 10.94 -24.42
N PHE A 353 -4.69 11.13 -23.49
CA PHE A 353 -3.78 10.05 -23.07
C PHE A 353 -4.17 9.42 -21.74
N GLY A 354 -5.07 10.03 -20.97
CA GLY A 354 -5.32 9.64 -19.58
C GLY A 354 -4.09 9.91 -18.71
N VAL A 355 -4.10 9.33 -17.51
CA VAL A 355 -3.01 9.48 -16.53
C VAL A 355 -1.87 8.48 -16.71
N GLY A 356 -2.01 7.52 -17.63
CA GLY A 356 -1.06 6.45 -17.89
C GLY A 356 -1.56 5.07 -17.40
N PRO A 357 -1.29 3.97 -18.14
CA PRO A 357 -1.60 2.60 -17.70
C PRO A 357 -0.97 2.27 -16.34
N GLY A 358 -1.77 1.72 -15.42
CA GLY A 358 -1.34 1.34 -14.07
C GLY A 358 -1.23 2.49 -13.07
N ARG A 359 -1.50 3.74 -13.48
CA ARG A 359 -1.31 4.93 -12.64
C ARG A 359 -2.55 5.41 -11.91
N TYR A 360 -3.70 4.80 -12.18
CA TYR A 360 -4.96 5.16 -11.50
C TYR A 360 -4.83 5.20 -9.97
N PRO A 361 -4.20 4.20 -9.29
CA PRO A 361 -4.07 4.21 -7.83
C PRO A 361 -3.23 5.39 -7.30
N ASP A 362 -2.18 5.76 -8.02
CA ASP A 362 -1.17 6.73 -7.56
C ASP A 362 -1.69 8.17 -7.57
N VAL A 363 -2.48 8.50 -8.59
CA VAL A 363 -3.01 9.86 -8.78
C VAL A 363 -4.44 9.99 -8.27
N TYR A 364 -5.04 8.91 -7.74
CA TYR A 364 -6.41 8.88 -7.24
C TYR A 364 -6.72 10.05 -6.30
N GLU A 365 -5.87 10.28 -5.29
CA GLU A 365 -6.04 11.34 -4.28
C GLU A 365 -6.05 12.76 -4.87
N GLN A 366 -5.48 12.96 -6.06
CA GLN A 366 -5.47 14.25 -6.73
C GLN A 366 -6.83 14.61 -7.33
N PHE A 367 -7.72 13.62 -7.52
CA PHE A 367 -8.98 13.76 -8.25
C PHE A 367 -10.21 13.43 -7.40
N THR A 368 -10.07 13.23 -6.09
CA THR A 368 -11.19 12.90 -5.20
C THR A 368 -11.73 14.13 -4.45
N PRO A 369 -13.06 14.28 -4.37
CA PRO A 369 -13.69 15.21 -3.43
C PRO A 369 -13.68 14.63 -2.01
N ASP A 370 -12.89 15.23 -1.12
CA ASP A 370 -12.90 15.20 0.37
C ASP A 370 -13.02 13.85 1.13
N PHE A 371 -13.02 12.70 0.46
CA PHE A 371 -13.08 11.38 1.08
C PHE A 371 -11.88 10.51 0.67
N VAL A 372 -11.05 10.14 1.66
CA VAL A 372 -9.87 9.29 1.48
C VAL A 372 -10.22 7.90 2.00
N GLU A 373 -10.30 6.94 1.10
CA GLU A 373 -10.50 5.53 1.42
C GLU A 373 -9.18 4.77 1.33
N TRP A 374 -8.95 3.86 2.27
CA TRP A 374 -7.80 2.97 2.31
C TRP A 374 -8.17 1.61 1.69
N GLY A 375 -7.36 1.12 0.72
CA GLY A 375 -7.61 -0.14 0.00
C GLY A 375 -7.05 -0.10 -1.44
N GLN A 376 -7.31 -1.16 -2.24
CA GLN A 376 -6.92 -1.15 -3.67
C GLN A 376 -7.70 -0.09 -4.46
N ARG A 377 -7.04 1.03 -4.75
CA ARG A 377 -7.62 2.19 -5.44
C ARG A 377 -7.80 1.89 -6.93
N THR A 378 -9.01 1.51 -7.32
CA THR A 378 -9.33 1.24 -8.73
C THR A 378 -10.75 1.67 -9.07
N ALA A 379 -11.01 1.97 -10.34
CA ALA A 379 -12.26 2.59 -10.81
C ALA A 379 -13.56 1.78 -10.56
N HIS A 380 -13.47 0.53 -10.09
CA HIS A 380 -14.58 -0.43 -9.99
C HIS A 380 -15.43 -0.55 -11.26
N SER A 381 -14.85 -0.23 -12.40
CA SER A 381 -15.47 -0.37 -13.72
C SER A 381 -14.37 -0.40 -14.77
N SER A 382 -14.33 -1.45 -15.57
CA SER A 382 -13.29 -1.64 -16.59
C SER A 382 -13.32 -0.51 -17.63
N TRP A 383 -14.52 -0.01 -17.92
CA TRP A 383 -14.76 1.09 -18.86
C TRP A 383 -14.16 2.39 -18.35
N VAL A 384 -14.44 2.73 -17.08
CA VAL A 384 -13.91 3.95 -16.46
C VAL A 384 -12.40 3.84 -16.27
N LEU A 385 -11.88 2.66 -15.90
CA LEU A 385 -10.45 2.45 -15.72
C LEU A 385 -9.66 2.75 -17.00
N ILE A 386 -10.03 2.13 -18.13
CA ILE A 386 -9.33 2.39 -19.42
C ILE A 386 -9.49 3.84 -19.84
N MET A 387 -10.67 4.41 -19.65
CA MET A 387 -10.90 5.82 -19.98
C MET A 387 -9.94 6.71 -19.18
N SER A 388 -9.76 6.43 -17.88
CA SER A 388 -8.91 7.18 -16.97
C SER A 388 -7.42 7.05 -17.30
N GLU A 389 -6.96 5.84 -17.60
CA GLU A 389 -5.54 5.53 -17.79
C GLU A 389 -5.04 5.72 -19.23
N ALA A 390 -5.91 5.54 -20.23
CA ALA A 390 -5.58 5.59 -21.66
C ALA A 390 -6.37 6.66 -22.43
N GLY A 391 -7.15 7.47 -21.73
CA GLY A 391 -7.95 8.55 -22.29
C GLY A 391 -9.16 8.09 -23.11
N ILE A 392 -9.83 9.07 -23.70
CA ILE A 392 -11.02 8.88 -24.55
C ILE A 392 -10.73 7.95 -25.75
N PRO A 393 -9.63 8.11 -26.52
CA PRO A 393 -9.34 7.21 -27.62
C PRO A 393 -9.10 5.76 -27.14
N GLY A 394 -8.46 5.57 -25.99
CA GLY A 394 -8.23 4.26 -25.40
C GLY A 394 -9.52 3.50 -25.11
N VAL A 395 -10.49 4.16 -24.45
CA VAL A 395 -11.79 3.52 -24.17
C VAL A 395 -12.59 3.25 -25.44
N PHE A 396 -12.55 4.14 -26.45
CA PHE A 396 -13.22 3.90 -27.73
C PHE A 396 -12.65 2.69 -28.47
N LEU A 397 -11.33 2.53 -28.51
CA LEU A 397 -10.67 1.37 -29.12
C LEU A 397 -11.06 0.08 -28.40
N PHE A 398 -11.02 0.09 -27.07
CA PHE A 398 -11.38 -1.06 -26.24
C PHE A 398 -12.86 -1.44 -26.38
N MET A 399 -13.78 -0.47 -26.29
CA MET A 399 -15.21 -0.69 -26.47
C MET A 399 -15.53 -1.20 -27.88
N SER A 400 -14.87 -0.66 -28.91
CA SER A 400 -15.05 -1.11 -30.30
C SER A 400 -14.62 -2.56 -30.49
N LEU A 401 -13.52 -2.97 -29.84
CA LEU A 401 -13.06 -4.35 -29.83
C LEU A 401 -14.09 -5.28 -29.16
N TRP A 402 -14.52 -4.91 -27.95
CA TRP A 402 -15.45 -5.70 -27.15
C TRP A 402 -16.83 -5.83 -27.80
N LEU A 403 -17.44 -4.70 -28.17
CA LEU A 403 -18.75 -4.65 -28.82
C LEU A 403 -18.72 -5.36 -30.18
N GLY A 404 -17.65 -5.17 -30.94
CA GLY A 404 -17.44 -5.81 -32.22
C GLY A 404 -17.50 -7.33 -32.13
N VAL A 405 -16.74 -7.93 -31.23
CA VAL A 405 -16.77 -9.38 -30.98
C VAL A 405 -18.14 -9.83 -30.46
N GLY A 406 -18.73 -9.07 -29.52
CA GLY A 406 -20.05 -9.35 -28.97
C GLY A 406 -21.17 -9.40 -30.02
N ILE A 407 -21.17 -8.50 -31.02
CA ILE A 407 -22.15 -8.51 -32.12
C ILE A 407 -22.03 -9.79 -32.96
N PHE A 408 -20.81 -10.24 -33.26
CA PHE A 408 -20.61 -11.47 -34.02
C PHE A 408 -21.01 -12.71 -33.22
N LEU A 409 -20.67 -12.76 -31.94
CA LEU A 409 -21.14 -13.82 -31.04
C LEU A 409 -22.66 -13.85 -30.94
N TRP A 410 -23.32 -12.69 -30.84
CA TRP A 410 -24.77 -12.60 -30.84
C TRP A 410 -25.37 -13.10 -32.16
N ARG A 411 -24.76 -12.81 -33.30
CA ARG A 411 -25.23 -13.35 -34.59
C ARG A 411 -25.09 -14.87 -34.66
N SER A 412 -24.01 -15.41 -34.10
CA SER A 412 -23.73 -16.85 -34.04
C SER A 412 -24.25 -17.56 -32.77
N ARG A 413 -25.12 -16.90 -31.98
CA ARG A 413 -25.60 -17.37 -30.67
C ARG A 413 -26.29 -18.73 -30.67
N ARG A 414 -26.83 -19.17 -31.82
CA ARG A 414 -27.44 -20.50 -31.96
C ARG A 414 -26.41 -21.60 -32.19
N SER A 415 -25.32 -21.29 -32.88
CA SER A 415 -24.25 -22.24 -33.20
C SER A 415 -23.27 -22.40 -32.04
N ILE A 416 -23.03 -21.32 -31.27
CA ILE A 416 -22.08 -21.29 -30.15
C ILE A 416 -22.67 -20.56 -28.92
N PRO A 417 -23.78 -21.07 -28.35
CA PRO A 417 -24.48 -20.42 -27.24
C PRO A 417 -23.61 -20.21 -25.99
N GLY A 418 -22.74 -21.16 -25.65
CA GLY A 418 -21.84 -21.05 -24.50
C GLY A 418 -20.94 -19.81 -24.55
N PHE A 419 -20.31 -19.54 -25.70
CA PHE A 419 -19.48 -18.35 -25.90
C PHE A 419 -20.28 -17.05 -25.84
N ALA A 420 -21.46 -17.01 -26.47
CA ALA A 420 -22.30 -15.81 -26.47
C ALA A 420 -22.80 -15.47 -25.05
N LEU A 421 -23.20 -16.48 -24.27
CA LEU A 421 -23.63 -16.30 -22.88
C LEU A 421 -22.45 -15.92 -21.97
N SER A 422 -21.30 -16.60 -22.09
CA SER A 422 -20.11 -16.29 -21.29
C SER A 422 -19.62 -14.86 -21.53
N PHE A 423 -19.57 -14.43 -22.80
CA PHE A 423 -19.22 -13.07 -23.17
C PHE A 423 -20.20 -12.04 -22.59
N LEU A 424 -21.51 -12.29 -22.69
CA LEU A 424 -22.53 -11.40 -22.13
C LEU A 424 -22.45 -11.33 -20.59
N GLY A 425 -22.38 -12.48 -19.93
CA GLY A 425 -22.29 -12.56 -18.47
C GLY A 425 -21.06 -11.83 -17.96
N TYR A 426 -19.91 -12.05 -18.58
CA TYR A 426 -18.67 -11.38 -18.19
C TYR A 426 -18.69 -9.88 -18.51
N THR A 427 -19.35 -9.45 -19.61
CA THR A 427 -19.58 -8.01 -19.91
C THR A 427 -20.32 -7.31 -18.77
N VAL A 428 -21.35 -7.95 -18.22
CA VAL A 428 -22.09 -7.42 -17.06
C VAL A 428 -21.19 -7.38 -15.83
N ALA A 429 -20.43 -8.45 -15.56
CA ALA A 429 -19.54 -8.51 -14.40
C ALA A 429 -18.44 -7.43 -14.45
N MET A 430 -17.74 -7.30 -15.58
CA MET A 430 -16.64 -6.33 -15.76
C MET A 430 -17.10 -4.87 -15.78
N SER A 431 -18.41 -4.62 -15.92
CA SER A 431 -18.94 -3.25 -15.79
C SER A 431 -18.87 -2.73 -14.35
N PHE A 432 -18.77 -3.65 -13.38
CA PHE A 432 -18.62 -3.38 -11.94
C PHE A 432 -17.24 -3.79 -11.39
N LEU A 433 -16.30 -4.17 -12.25
CA LEU A 433 -14.96 -4.65 -11.89
C LEU A 433 -13.89 -4.03 -12.76
N SER A 434 -12.66 -3.99 -12.26
CA SER A 434 -11.52 -3.32 -12.89
C SER A 434 -10.63 -4.29 -13.67
N HIS A 435 -11.21 -5.03 -14.62
CA HIS A 435 -10.56 -6.16 -15.29
C HIS A 435 -9.84 -5.82 -16.60
N SER A 436 -9.75 -4.54 -16.95
CA SER A 436 -9.25 -4.02 -18.22
C SER A 436 -7.91 -4.58 -18.71
N TYR A 437 -7.00 -4.83 -17.77
CA TYR A 437 -5.65 -5.34 -18.04
C TYR A 437 -5.48 -6.81 -17.63
N LEU A 438 -6.54 -7.44 -17.10
CA LEU A 438 -6.50 -8.84 -16.65
C LEU A 438 -6.62 -9.81 -17.83
N PHE A 439 -5.94 -10.95 -17.69
CA PHE A 439 -5.84 -11.96 -18.75
C PHE A 439 -7.20 -12.54 -19.20
N MET A 440 -8.21 -12.56 -18.34
CA MET A 440 -9.53 -13.15 -18.64
C MET A 440 -10.23 -12.45 -19.82
N VAL A 441 -10.11 -11.12 -19.93
CA VAL A 441 -10.65 -10.32 -21.04
C VAL A 441 -10.09 -10.83 -22.37
N TYR A 442 -8.77 -10.95 -22.43
CA TYR A 442 -8.02 -11.26 -23.65
C TYR A 442 -8.09 -12.74 -24.02
N LEU A 443 -8.14 -13.63 -23.03
CA LEU A 443 -8.45 -15.04 -23.21
C LEU A 443 -9.85 -15.22 -23.83
N LEU A 444 -10.88 -14.58 -23.27
CA LEU A 444 -12.25 -14.72 -23.77
C LEU A 444 -12.41 -14.14 -25.17
N LEU A 445 -11.77 -13.01 -25.48
CA LEU A 445 -11.70 -12.45 -26.83
C LEU A 445 -11.00 -13.39 -27.82
N GLY A 446 -9.83 -13.91 -27.46
CA GLY A 446 -9.05 -14.82 -28.31
C GLY A 446 -9.81 -16.11 -28.64
N LEU A 447 -10.41 -16.75 -27.63
CA LEU A 447 -11.20 -17.98 -27.82
C LEU A 447 -12.48 -17.73 -28.62
N SER A 448 -13.18 -16.62 -28.36
CA SER A 448 -14.38 -16.24 -29.09
C SER A 448 -14.10 -16.02 -30.58
N LEU A 449 -13.02 -15.30 -30.90
CA LEU A 449 -12.59 -15.06 -32.27
C LEU A 449 -12.18 -16.36 -32.97
N ALA A 450 -11.43 -17.24 -32.29
CA ALA A 450 -11.05 -18.54 -32.82
C ALA A 450 -12.30 -19.39 -33.13
N ARG A 451 -13.28 -19.42 -32.23
CA ARG A 451 -14.49 -20.23 -32.43
C ARG A 451 -15.40 -19.67 -33.52
N LEU A 452 -15.58 -18.35 -33.59
CA LEU A 452 -16.31 -17.69 -34.68
C LEU A 452 -15.71 -18.05 -36.06
N ARG A 453 -14.38 -18.10 -36.15
CA ARG A 453 -13.69 -18.56 -37.37
C ARG A 453 -14.03 -20.00 -37.71
N ILE A 454 -14.00 -20.91 -36.72
CA ILE A 454 -14.28 -22.34 -36.93
C ILE A 454 -15.72 -22.54 -37.41
N VAL A 455 -16.71 -21.94 -36.74
CA VAL A 455 -18.13 -22.05 -37.12
C VAL A 455 -18.35 -21.61 -38.57
N HIS A 456 -17.78 -20.47 -38.96
CA HIS A 456 -17.92 -19.96 -40.32
C HIS A 456 -17.19 -20.81 -41.38
N SER A 457 -16.20 -21.61 -40.98
CA SER A 457 -15.58 -22.60 -41.86
C SER A 457 -16.43 -23.87 -41.99
N GLU A 458 -17.08 -24.31 -40.91
CA GLU A 458 -17.98 -25.47 -40.87
C GLU A 458 -19.24 -25.21 -41.73
N GLU A 459 -19.85 -24.04 -41.63
CA GLU A 459 -21.04 -23.64 -42.41
C GLU A 459 -20.80 -23.63 -43.93
N ARG A 460 -19.56 -23.41 -44.39
CA ARG A 460 -19.22 -23.44 -45.83
C ARG A 460 -19.11 -24.84 -46.41
N VAL A 461 -18.65 -25.80 -45.62
CA VAL A 461 -18.48 -27.18 -46.08
C VAL A 461 -19.84 -27.84 -46.34
N THR A 462 -20.89 -27.36 -45.67
CA THR A 462 -22.27 -27.84 -45.84
C THR A 462 -23.04 -27.23 -47.03
N GLU A 463 -22.54 -26.19 -47.70
CA GLU A 463 -23.26 -25.45 -48.77
C GLU A 463 -22.90 -25.84 -50.23
N VAL A 464 -22.30 -27.01 -50.51
CA VAL A 464 -22.02 -27.49 -51.89
C VAL A 464 -22.51 -28.94 -52.07
N PRO A 465 -23.46 -29.22 -53.00
CA PRO A 465 -23.11 -29.53 -54.39
C PRO A 465 -23.79 -28.68 -55.47
N GLU A 466 -23.10 -28.55 -56.61
CA GLU A 466 -23.61 -28.06 -57.90
C GLU A 466 -24.83 -28.87 -58.38
N SER A 467 -26.00 -28.22 -58.46
CA SER A 467 -26.89 -28.27 -59.63
C SER A 467 -28.05 -27.29 -59.43
N ALA A 468 -28.51 -26.71 -60.54
CA ALA A 468 -29.58 -25.71 -60.68
C ALA A 468 -29.19 -24.24 -60.39
N ALA A 469 -28.65 -23.59 -61.44
CA ALA A 469 -29.21 -22.31 -61.88
C ALA A 469 -30.74 -22.50 -62.00
N THR A 470 -31.61 -21.70 -61.41
CA THR A 470 -31.94 -20.30 -61.72
C THR A 470 -32.89 -19.83 -60.62
N GLU A 471 -33.09 -18.51 -60.44
CA GLU A 471 -34.10 -17.89 -59.55
C GLU A 471 -33.85 -17.84 -58.03
N ASN A 472 -32.98 -16.92 -57.59
CA ASN A 472 -33.39 -15.87 -56.65
C ASN A 472 -32.26 -14.85 -56.39
N LYS A 473 -32.04 -14.02 -57.39
CA LYS A 473 -31.06 -12.94 -57.36
C LYS A 473 -31.65 -11.69 -56.70
N GLN A 474 -32.24 -11.78 -55.49
CA GLN A 474 -32.84 -10.58 -54.88
C GLN A 474 -32.98 -10.48 -53.35
N ARG A 475 -32.47 -11.42 -52.53
CA ARG A 475 -32.63 -11.33 -51.05
C ARG A 475 -31.37 -11.31 -50.17
N SER A 476 -30.16 -11.24 -50.74
CA SER A 476 -28.90 -11.22 -49.97
C SER A 476 -28.11 -9.90 -50.06
N LYS A 477 -28.81 -8.76 -50.08
CA LYS A 477 -28.17 -7.43 -49.93
C LYS A 477 -28.52 -6.86 -48.56
N ARG A 478 -27.80 -7.27 -47.52
CA ARG A 478 -27.49 -6.55 -46.25
C ARG A 478 -27.00 -7.54 -45.19
N GLY A 479 -25.80 -8.05 -45.37
CA GLY A 479 -25.09 -8.80 -44.33
C GLY A 479 -23.60 -8.72 -44.61
N ILE A 480 -22.85 -7.99 -43.76
CA ILE A 480 -21.39 -7.97 -43.83
C ILE A 480 -20.92 -9.39 -43.49
N SER A 481 -20.50 -10.15 -44.50
CA SER A 481 -20.00 -11.52 -44.35
C SER A 481 -18.62 -11.53 -43.68
N TYR A 482 -18.39 -12.46 -42.74
CA TYR A 482 -17.10 -12.69 -42.07
C TYR A 482 -15.95 -12.96 -43.07
N ARG A 483 -16.26 -13.28 -44.34
CA ARG A 483 -15.32 -13.35 -45.47
C ARG A 483 -14.50 -12.08 -45.70
N ARG A 484 -15.01 -10.88 -45.37
CA ARG A 484 -14.22 -9.63 -45.41
C ARG A 484 -13.30 -9.45 -44.20
N LEU A 485 -13.47 -10.25 -43.14
CA LEU A 485 -12.81 -10.07 -41.84
C LEU A 485 -11.67 -11.06 -41.56
N SER A 486 -11.32 -12.01 -42.43
CA SER A 486 -10.07 -12.77 -42.24
C SER A 486 -9.36 -13.02 -43.56
N ARG A 487 -8.13 -12.51 -43.67
CA ARG A 487 -7.22 -12.78 -44.80
C ARG A 487 -6.02 -13.55 -44.28
N ARG A 488 -5.65 -14.61 -44.99
CA ARG A 488 -4.37 -15.31 -44.77
C ARG A 488 -3.26 -14.44 -45.37
N VAL A 489 -2.22 -14.14 -44.60
CA VAL A 489 -1.10 -13.30 -45.03
C VAL A 489 0.21 -14.09 -44.89
N PRO A 490 1.10 -14.11 -45.89
CA PRO A 490 2.41 -14.74 -45.78
C PRO A 490 3.33 -13.98 -44.80
N MET A 491 4.18 -14.72 -44.07
CA MET A 491 5.02 -14.28 -42.94
C MET A 491 5.90 -13.04 -43.22
N ARG A 492 6.28 -12.78 -44.48
CA ARG A 492 7.13 -11.63 -44.84
C ARG A 492 6.49 -10.27 -44.51
N GLY A 493 5.16 -10.18 -44.41
CA GLY A 493 4.44 -8.97 -43.96
C GLY A 493 4.12 -8.94 -42.47
N VAL A 494 4.39 -10.02 -41.74
CA VAL A 494 4.01 -10.23 -40.32
C VAL A 494 5.18 -9.95 -39.36
N ALA A 495 6.40 -9.86 -39.89
CA ALA A 495 7.62 -9.57 -39.13
C ALA A 495 7.56 -8.25 -38.33
N MET A 496 6.77 -7.27 -38.73
CA MET A 496 6.61 -6.01 -38.00
C MET A 496 5.71 -6.15 -36.75
N VAL A 497 4.66 -6.99 -36.83
CA VAL A 497 3.72 -7.24 -35.72
C VAL A 497 4.31 -8.22 -34.72
N VAL A 498 5.01 -9.26 -35.21
CA VAL A 498 5.76 -10.19 -34.36
C VAL A 498 7.03 -9.53 -33.81
N GLY A 499 7.67 -8.63 -34.57
CA GLY A 499 8.81 -7.84 -34.10
C GLY A 499 8.46 -6.97 -32.88
N LEU A 500 7.30 -6.31 -32.88
CA LEU A 500 6.82 -5.55 -31.71
C LEU A 500 6.49 -6.42 -30.49
N LEU A 501 6.19 -7.72 -30.68
CA LEU A 501 5.84 -8.67 -29.61
C LEU A 501 7.01 -9.55 -29.14
N VAL A 502 8.08 -9.66 -29.94
CA VAL A 502 9.23 -10.54 -29.68
C VAL A 502 10.51 -9.74 -29.39
N PHE A 503 10.65 -8.49 -29.89
CA PHE A 503 11.87 -7.68 -29.68
C PHE A 503 11.79 -6.64 -28.56
N PHE A 504 10.62 -6.38 -27.97
CA PHE A 504 10.52 -5.48 -26.81
C PHE A 504 10.56 -6.11 -25.40
N PRO A 505 10.50 -7.45 -25.18
CA PRO A 505 10.72 -8.00 -23.84
C PRO A 505 12.23 -8.12 -23.48
N LEU A 506 13.13 -7.54 -24.29
CA LEU A 506 14.56 -7.40 -23.94
C LEU A 506 14.83 -6.15 -23.08
N TRP A 507 13.81 -5.37 -22.75
CA TRP A 507 13.91 -4.36 -21.71
C TRP A 507 13.54 -4.95 -20.36
N ASP A 508 14.23 -6.01 -19.95
CA ASP A 508 14.86 -6.07 -18.62
C ASP A 508 15.69 -7.35 -18.48
N VAL A 509 17.01 -7.22 -18.62
CA VAL A 509 18.04 -7.83 -17.73
C VAL A 509 19.30 -7.00 -17.99
N ARG A 510 19.37 -5.79 -17.42
CA ARG A 510 20.69 -5.37 -16.93
C ARG A 510 20.94 -6.25 -15.72
N ALA A 511 22.12 -6.87 -15.66
CA ALA A 511 22.61 -7.39 -14.39
C ALA A 511 22.42 -6.29 -13.35
N GLU A 512 21.81 -6.61 -12.21
CA GLU A 512 21.71 -5.70 -11.06
C GLU A 512 23.14 -5.39 -10.61
N GLU A 513 23.73 -4.38 -11.23
CA GLU A 513 24.73 -3.55 -10.58
C GLU A 513 24.00 -2.91 -9.41
N SER A 514 24.46 -3.19 -8.20
CA SER A 514 23.95 -2.55 -6.98
C SER A 514 24.03 -1.03 -7.14
N ARG A 515 22.88 -0.36 -7.31
CA ARG A 515 22.79 1.10 -7.40
C ARG A 515 22.37 1.69 -6.06
N ILE A 516 23.01 2.79 -5.70
CA ILE A 516 22.55 3.70 -4.64
C ILE A 516 21.72 4.81 -5.28
N GLN A 517 20.56 5.08 -4.70
CA GLN A 517 19.67 6.18 -5.09
C GLN A 517 19.18 6.89 -3.82
N ALA A 518 18.67 8.11 -3.97
CA ALA A 518 18.20 8.92 -2.85
C ALA A 518 16.81 9.52 -3.10
N ALA A 519 16.04 9.68 -2.03
CA ALA A 519 14.80 10.43 -2.01
C ALA A 519 14.96 11.65 -1.07
N PRO A 520 14.47 12.85 -1.47
CA PRO A 520 14.53 14.03 -0.62
C PRO A 520 13.53 13.93 0.54
N GLY A 521 13.94 14.41 1.71
CA GLY A 521 13.11 14.32 2.92
C GLY A 521 12.99 12.89 3.43
N ILE A 522 11.98 12.66 4.26
CA ILE A 522 11.82 11.44 5.07
C ILE A 522 10.42 10.87 4.95
N ASP A 523 9.86 10.94 3.75
CA ASP A 523 8.64 10.22 3.44
C ASP A 523 8.98 8.73 3.29
N LYS A 524 8.80 7.93 4.35
CA LYS A 524 9.23 6.52 4.36
C LYS A 524 8.34 5.62 3.50
N PRO A 525 8.87 4.47 3.02
CA PRO A 525 8.02 3.40 2.52
C PRO A 525 6.95 3.01 3.56
N CYS A 526 5.70 2.90 3.13
CA CYS A 526 4.57 2.60 4.00
C CYS A 526 3.44 1.94 3.21
N GLY A 527 3.15 0.66 3.46
CA GLY A 527 2.21 -0.10 2.64
C GLY A 527 2.69 -0.21 1.19
N ASP A 528 1.82 0.14 0.24
CA ASP A 528 2.16 0.13 -1.19
C ASP A 528 2.94 1.39 -1.64
N PHE A 529 3.07 2.40 -0.76
CA PHE A 529 3.82 3.62 -1.08
C PHE A 529 5.33 3.37 -0.98
N THR A 530 6.05 3.72 -2.06
CA THR A 530 7.51 3.75 -2.10
C THR A 530 7.97 5.14 -2.55
N PRO A 531 8.96 5.76 -1.87
CA PRO A 531 9.41 7.10 -2.21
C PRO A 531 10.08 7.14 -3.58
N THR A 532 9.85 8.21 -4.34
CA THR A 532 10.54 8.44 -5.61
C THR A 532 12.03 8.70 -5.35
N VAL A 533 12.88 7.88 -5.95
CA VAL A 533 14.33 7.91 -5.76
C VAL A 533 15.06 8.31 -7.05
N SER A 534 16.22 8.95 -6.92
CA SER A 534 17.04 9.46 -8.03
C SER A 534 18.53 9.35 -7.69
N SER A 535 19.39 9.32 -8.72
CA SER A 535 20.85 9.46 -8.55
C SER A 535 21.29 10.90 -8.29
N SER A 536 20.37 11.86 -8.37
CA SER A 536 20.61 13.24 -7.94
C SER A 536 19.35 13.84 -7.30
N ILE A 537 19.53 14.48 -6.15
CA ILE A 537 18.45 15.14 -5.41
C ILE A 537 18.86 16.56 -5.03
N SER A 538 17.85 17.43 -4.86
CA SER A 538 18.05 18.78 -4.35
C SER A 538 17.45 18.90 -2.95
N LEU A 539 18.23 19.42 -2.02
CA LEU A 539 17.82 19.70 -0.65
C LEU A 539 17.97 21.19 -0.37
N SER A 540 17.21 21.71 0.60
CA SER A 540 17.36 23.08 1.05
C SER A 540 17.21 23.19 2.56
N GLY A 541 18.03 24.00 3.21
CA GLY A 541 18.05 24.15 4.66
C GLY A 541 18.58 25.49 5.11
N ALA A 542 18.17 25.93 6.29
CA ALA A 542 18.69 27.11 6.96
C ALA A 542 19.95 26.78 7.76
N ARG A 543 20.71 27.81 8.13
CA ARG A 543 21.90 27.65 8.97
C ARG A 543 21.51 27.16 10.37
N GLY A 544 22.21 26.15 10.88
CA GLY A 544 21.88 25.49 12.14
C GLY A 544 20.72 24.49 12.05
N GLU A 545 20.20 24.21 10.85
CA GLU A 545 19.19 23.18 10.62
C GLU A 545 19.83 21.82 10.33
N THR A 546 19.14 20.74 10.71
CA THR A 546 19.44 19.39 10.21
C THR A 546 18.42 19.00 9.14
N VAL A 547 18.89 18.82 7.90
CA VAL A 547 18.05 18.35 6.79
C VAL A 547 18.24 16.85 6.56
N SER A 548 17.17 16.15 6.21
CA SER A 548 17.16 14.69 6.12
C SER A 548 16.88 14.20 4.69
N PHE A 549 17.34 13.00 4.38
CA PHE A 549 17.07 12.29 3.13
C PHE A 549 17.08 10.78 3.35
N LEU A 550 16.48 10.04 2.43
CA LEU A 550 16.52 8.58 2.42
C LEU A 550 17.46 8.08 1.33
N LEU A 551 18.21 7.03 1.62
CA LEU A 551 19.00 6.29 0.64
C LEU A 551 18.39 4.91 0.44
N ARG A 552 18.23 4.52 -0.82
CA ARG A 552 17.83 3.19 -1.24
C ARG A 552 19.03 2.49 -1.84
N LEU A 553 19.40 1.34 -1.28
CA LEU A 553 20.36 0.44 -1.88
C LEU A 553 19.60 -0.67 -2.60
N GLU A 554 19.71 -0.71 -3.93
CA GLU A 554 19.12 -1.78 -4.75
C GLU A 554 19.70 -3.15 -4.38
N THR A 555 18.97 -4.21 -4.70
CA THR A 555 19.28 -5.60 -4.31
C THR A 555 20.68 -6.00 -4.78
N GLY A 556 21.43 -6.62 -3.86
CA GLY A 556 22.80 -7.02 -4.11
C GLY A 556 23.34 -7.86 -2.96
N GLU A 557 24.37 -8.64 -3.23
CA GLU A 557 25.04 -9.46 -2.21
C GLU A 557 26.43 -8.87 -1.90
N GLY A 558 26.83 -8.89 -0.63
CA GLY A 558 28.18 -8.53 -0.18
C GLY A 558 28.28 -7.16 0.51
N CYS A 559 29.49 -6.81 0.91
CA CYS A 559 29.78 -5.59 1.67
C CYS A 559 30.44 -4.52 0.80
N GLY A 560 30.01 -3.27 0.92
CA GLY A 560 30.63 -2.10 0.29
C GLY A 560 30.75 -0.96 1.28
N ALA A 561 31.76 -0.09 1.11
CA ALA A 561 31.88 1.12 1.91
C ALA A 561 31.06 2.26 1.28
N LEU A 562 30.44 3.07 2.13
CA LEU A 562 29.85 4.35 1.77
C LEU A 562 30.97 5.40 1.69
N GLU A 563 31.23 5.90 0.50
CA GLU A 563 32.23 6.96 0.27
C GLU A 563 31.51 8.30 0.28
N VAL A 564 31.94 9.23 1.12
CA VAL A 564 31.28 10.53 1.26
C VAL A 564 32.27 11.64 0.97
N SER A 565 31.88 12.53 0.05
CA SER A 565 32.58 13.77 -0.25
C SER A 565 31.64 14.93 0.07
N ALA A 566 31.99 15.73 1.08
CA ALA A 566 31.20 16.86 1.56
C ALA A 566 32.13 17.99 2.00
N PRO A 567 31.69 19.27 1.93
CA PRO A 567 32.48 20.39 2.43
C PRO A 567 32.51 20.43 3.97
N ASP A 568 33.54 21.07 4.54
CA ASP A 568 33.74 21.19 6.00
C ASP A 568 32.63 21.98 6.74
N THR A 569 31.72 22.59 6.00
CA THR A 569 30.60 23.39 6.49
C THR A 569 29.34 22.57 6.80
N VAL A 570 29.34 21.27 6.51
CA VAL A 570 28.27 20.34 6.85
C VAL A 570 28.81 19.07 7.52
N SER A 571 28.01 18.52 8.43
CA SER A 571 28.28 17.21 9.04
C SER A 571 27.23 16.20 8.58
N LEU A 572 27.66 15.01 8.14
CA LEU A 572 26.76 13.94 7.72
C LEU A 572 26.72 12.81 8.75
N HIS A 573 25.52 12.33 9.03
CA HIS A 573 25.29 11.13 9.84
C HIS A 573 24.36 10.16 9.11
N PHE A 574 24.69 8.88 9.18
CA PHE A 574 23.94 7.82 8.52
C PHE A 574 23.44 6.81 9.52
N PHE A 575 22.24 6.31 9.27
CA PHE A 575 21.58 5.33 10.11
C PHE A 575 21.01 4.22 9.23
N GLN A 576 21.21 2.97 9.65
CA GLN A 576 20.49 1.84 9.09
C GLN A 576 19.04 1.89 9.58
N MET A 577 18.09 1.83 8.65
CA MET A 577 16.67 1.71 8.98
C MET A 577 16.36 0.23 9.18
N LEU A 578 16.03 -0.16 10.42
CA LEU A 578 15.67 -1.55 10.68
C LEU A 578 14.22 -1.84 10.27
N PRO A 579 13.97 -2.98 9.62
CA PRO A 579 12.61 -3.41 9.35
C PRO A 579 11.92 -3.79 10.67
N PHE A 580 10.77 -3.18 10.92
CA PHE A 580 9.88 -3.47 12.03
C PHE A 580 8.58 -4.05 11.49
N ARG A 581 8.24 -5.29 11.87
CA ARG A 581 7.09 -5.99 11.29
C ARG A 581 5.86 -5.83 12.18
N THR A 582 4.86 -5.10 11.70
CA THR A 582 3.55 -5.02 12.36
C THR A 582 2.68 -6.21 11.96
N VAL A 583 1.86 -6.69 12.88
CA VAL A 583 0.91 -7.82 12.68
C VAL A 583 -0.54 -7.36 12.79
N HIS A 584 -0.79 -6.31 13.57
CA HIS A 584 -2.09 -5.69 13.75
C HIS A 584 -2.06 -4.29 13.12
N PRO A 585 -3.14 -3.84 12.45
CA PRO A 585 -3.25 -2.47 11.95
C PRO A 585 -3.58 -1.52 13.10
N SER A 586 -2.93 -0.35 13.21
CA SER A 586 -3.26 0.61 14.28
C SER A 586 -4.56 1.36 14.08
N TYR A 587 -5.05 1.46 12.85
CA TYR A 587 -6.28 2.15 12.50
C TYR A 587 -6.96 1.47 11.32
N ILE A 588 -8.20 1.88 11.00
CA ILE A 588 -8.95 1.31 9.88
C ILE A 588 -8.22 1.60 8.55
N GLY A 589 -7.69 0.55 7.93
CA GLY A 589 -6.93 0.64 6.68
C GLY A 589 -5.42 0.80 6.85
N ALA A 590 -4.88 0.70 8.07
CA ALA A 590 -3.44 0.76 8.29
C ALA A 590 -2.71 -0.42 7.61
N PRO A 591 -1.58 -0.17 6.92
CA PRO A 591 -0.81 -1.23 6.29
C PRO A 591 -0.12 -2.13 7.32
N VAL A 592 -0.39 -3.43 7.25
CA VAL A 592 0.28 -4.47 8.05
C VAL A 592 1.46 -5.03 7.27
N GLY A 593 2.59 -5.26 7.93
CA GLY A 593 3.77 -5.83 7.31
C GLY A 593 5.06 -5.14 7.73
N VAL A 594 6.01 -5.00 6.81
CA VAL A 594 7.32 -4.40 7.10
C VAL A 594 7.22 -2.89 7.03
N HIS A 595 7.58 -2.25 8.14
CA HIS A 595 7.78 -0.82 8.29
C HIS A 595 9.23 -0.53 8.61
N TYR A 596 9.64 0.73 8.52
CA TYR A 596 10.97 1.16 8.94
C TYR A 596 10.83 2.25 9.97
N ASP A 597 11.31 1.99 11.19
CA ASP A 597 11.20 2.96 12.29
C ASP A 597 12.44 3.00 13.19
N PRO A 598 13.00 1.91 13.72
CA PRO A 598 14.24 1.99 14.50
C PRO A 598 15.42 2.39 13.61
N LEU A 599 16.18 3.40 14.04
CA LEU A 599 17.37 3.88 13.34
C LEU A 599 18.64 3.52 14.11
N ILE A 600 19.48 2.67 13.50
CA ILE A 600 20.77 2.27 14.08
C ILE A 600 21.88 3.14 13.50
N PRO A 601 22.64 3.89 14.32
CA PRO A 601 23.78 4.65 13.85
C PRO A 601 24.79 3.75 13.14
N LEU A 602 25.21 4.11 11.93
CA LEU A 602 26.25 3.38 11.21
C LEU A 602 27.62 3.70 11.82
N GLN A 603 28.19 2.73 12.55
CA GLN A 603 29.52 2.88 13.16
C GLN A 603 30.67 2.68 12.15
N SER A 604 30.43 1.88 11.11
CA SER A 604 31.32 1.72 9.96
C SER A 604 30.59 2.15 8.70
N VAL A 605 31.30 2.82 7.78
CA VAL A 605 30.78 3.08 6.42
C VAL A 605 30.58 1.79 5.61
N THR A 606 31.10 0.65 6.08
CA THR A 606 30.86 -0.65 5.45
C THR A 606 29.44 -1.15 5.71
N ILE A 607 28.67 -1.31 4.65
CA ILE A 607 27.29 -1.83 4.66
C ILE A 607 27.30 -3.18 3.95
N CYS A 608 26.71 -4.19 4.59
CA CYS A 608 26.62 -5.54 4.06
C CYS A 608 25.18 -5.89 3.73
N GLN A 609 24.89 -6.09 2.44
CA GLN A 609 23.57 -6.47 1.96
C GLN A 609 23.45 -8.00 1.86
N LYS A 610 22.27 -8.51 2.24
CA LYS A 610 21.89 -9.88 1.94
C LYS A 610 21.29 -9.93 0.53
N LYS A 611 21.47 -11.06 -0.13
CA LYS A 611 20.91 -11.31 -1.45
C LYS A 611 19.39 -11.10 -1.44
N ASP A 612 18.88 -10.42 -2.47
CA ASP A 612 17.46 -10.14 -2.69
C ASP A 612 16.76 -9.34 -1.57
N THR A 613 17.51 -8.64 -0.72
CA THR A 613 16.93 -7.72 0.29
C THR A 613 17.21 -6.27 -0.08
N GLU A 614 16.15 -5.52 -0.32
CA GLU A 614 16.20 -4.07 -0.41
C GLU A 614 16.56 -3.48 0.97
N GLN A 615 17.47 -2.50 1.00
CA GLN A 615 17.89 -1.87 2.24
C GLN A 615 17.77 -0.35 2.15
N TRP A 616 17.05 0.22 3.12
CA TRP A 616 16.91 1.66 3.30
C TRP A 616 17.87 2.17 4.37
N LEU A 617 18.46 3.33 4.11
CA LEU A 617 19.24 4.08 5.09
C LEU A 617 18.64 5.47 5.24
N TYR A 618 18.77 6.02 6.44
CA TYR A 618 18.43 7.39 6.75
C TYR A 618 19.73 8.21 6.81
N GLY A 619 19.76 9.32 6.06
CA GLY A 619 20.85 10.29 6.09
C GLY A 619 20.38 11.62 6.67
N GLU A 620 21.21 12.25 7.49
CA GLU A 620 21.00 13.61 7.96
C GLU A 620 22.24 14.47 7.70
N ILE A 621 22.01 15.73 7.31
CA ILE A 621 23.03 16.75 7.06
C ILE A 621 22.79 17.88 8.05
N GLU A 622 23.72 18.06 8.98
CA GLU A 622 23.73 19.19 9.91
C GLU A 622 24.46 20.37 9.26
N ILE A 623 23.74 21.46 9.04
CA ILE A 623 24.27 22.68 8.40
C ILE A 623 24.89 23.56 9.48
N ALA A 624 26.17 23.90 9.34
CA ALA A 624 26.84 24.78 10.30
C ALA A 624 26.14 26.15 10.40
N LYS A 625 26.03 26.68 11.62
CA LYS A 625 25.51 28.04 11.84
C LYS A 625 26.40 29.09 11.17
N GLU A 626 27.71 28.93 11.34
CA GLU A 626 28.72 29.83 10.79
C GLU A 626 29.38 29.22 9.54
N LYS A 627 29.78 30.06 8.58
CA LYS A 627 30.59 29.70 7.38
C LYS A 627 29.91 28.86 6.29
N ALA A 628 28.66 28.43 6.44
CA ALA A 628 27.96 27.67 5.40
C ALA A 628 27.79 28.45 4.08
N SER A 629 28.13 27.80 2.96
CA SER A 629 28.08 28.38 1.62
C SER A 629 26.65 28.35 1.06
N PRO A 630 26.22 29.33 0.24
CA PRO A 630 24.84 29.38 -0.28
C PRO A 630 24.43 28.15 -1.10
N LYS A 631 25.40 27.48 -1.70
CA LYS A 631 25.22 26.22 -2.42
C LYS A 631 26.38 25.29 -2.10
N GLU A 632 26.06 24.05 -1.77
CA GLU A 632 27.01 22.98 -1.47
C GLU A 632 26.63 21.74 -2.27
N VAL A 633 27.64 20.97 -2.68
CA VAL A 633 27.45 19.72 -3.42
C VAL A 633 28.05 18.61 -2.57
N ILE A 634 27.24 17.61 -2.28
CA ILE A 634 27.65 16.43 -1.50
C ILE A 634 27.53 15.22 -2.42
N GLN A 635 28.54 14.36 -2.41
CA GLN A 635 28.54 13.13 -3.20
C GLN A 635 28.60 11.93 -2.27
N ILE A 636 27.72 10.96 -2.51
CA ILE A 636 27.66 9.71 -1.74
C ILE A 636 27.85 8.57 -2.73
N GLY A 637 29.01 7.93 -2.67
CA GLY A 637 29.36 6.74 -3.42
C GLY A 637 29.05 5.46 -2.65
N TYR A 638 28.62 4.43 -3.37
CA TYR A 638 28.54 3.06 -2.87
C TYR A 638 28.87 2.12 -4.02
N ARG A 639 29.99 1.39 -3.89
CA ARG A 639 30.56 0.55 -4.96
C ARG A 639 30.72 1.38 -6.25
N ASP A 640 30.14 0.95 -7.37
CA ASP A 640 30.28 1.59 -8.67
C ASP A 640 29.22 2.69 -8.94
N SER A 641 28.37 3.00 -7.96
CA SER A 641 27.26 3.96 -8.08
C SER A 641 27.43 5.16 -7.16
N ARG A 642 26.84 6.30 -7.55
CA ARG A 642 26.90 7.54 -6.78
C ARG A 642 25.58 8.30 -6.77
N VAL A 643 25.35 9.04 -5.70
CA VAL A 643 24.29 10.04 -5.56
C VAL A 643 24.92 11.41 -5.40
N ASP A 644 24.43 12.38 -6.18
CA ASP A 644 24.79 13.79 -6.06
C ASP A 644 23.67 14.57 -5.34
N ILE A 645 23.97 15.20 -4.22
CA ILE A 645 23.05 16.03 -3.44
C ILE A 645 23.44 17.50 -3.64
N ASP A 646 22.56 18.25 -4.30
CA ASP A 646 22.64 19.71 -4.39
C ASP A 646 21.95 20.33 -3.15
N LEU A 647 22.74 20.83 -2.20
CA LEU A 647 22.22 21.49 -1.00
C LEU A 647 22.22 23.01 -1.18
N ARG A 648 21.04 23.63 -1.09
CA ARG A 648 20.87 25.08 -1.01
C ARG A 648 20.80 25.51 0.46
N VAL A 649 21.68 26.41 0.88
CA VAL A 649 21.69 26.94 2.25
C VAL A 649 21.09 28.34 2.28
N PHE A 650 20.00 28.51 3.03
CA PHE A 650 19.37 29.81 3.26
C PHE A 650 20.17 30.64 4.27
N ARG A 651 20.18 31.97 4.09
CA ARG A 651 21.00 32.87 4.91
C ARG A 651 20.51 33.09 6.34
N PHE A 652 19.26 32.79 6.64
CA PHE A 652 18.74 32.90 8.01
C PHE A 652 19.12 31.69 8.86
N GLU A 653 19.14 31.91 10.16
CA GLU A 653 19.54 30.91 11.15
C GLU A 653 18.34 30.38 11.94
N ILE A 654 18.41 29.09 12.29
CA ILE A 654 17.49 28.45 13.21
C ILE A 654 17.93 28.70 14.65
N GLY A 655 17.00 29.20 15.47
CA GLY A 655 17.22 29.46 16.88
C GLY A 655 17.30 28.18 17.72
N GLU A 656 17.99 28.25 18.86
CA GLU A 656 18.09 27.12 19.78
C GLU A 656 16.78 26.82 20.50
N ARG A 657 16.01 27.86 20.84
CA ARG A 657 14.65 27.72 21.37
C ARG A 657 13.67 27.46 20.22
N PRO A 658 12.94 26.33 20.22
CA PRO A 658 11.87 26.09 19.26
C PRO A 658 10.71 27.07 19.40
N ILE A 659 10.16 27.52 18.27
CA ILE A 659 8.89 28.27 18.25
C ILE A 659 7.74 27.46 18.86
N VAL A 660 7.72 26.14 18.60
CA VAL A 660 6.81 25.20 19.22
C VAL A 660 7.63 24.28 20.12
N PRO A 661 7.66 24.52 21.44
CA PRO A 661 8.24 23.61 22.40
C PRO A 661 7.52 22.26 22.35
N ILE A 662 8.30 21.18 22.36
CA ILE A 662 7.79 19.81 22.48
C ILE A 662 8.31 19.23 23.79
N TYR A 663 7.38 18.73 24.60
CA TYR A 663 7.65 18.14 25.90
C TYR A 663 7.27 16.66 25.94
N THR A 664 7.96 15.88 26.78
CA THR A 664 7.62 14.47 27.01
C THR A 664 8.07 13.98 28.37
N GLU A 665 7.67 12.78 28.77
CA GLU A 665 8.20 12.08 29.93
C GLU A 665 9.01 10.85 29.53
N VAL A 666 9.99 10.48 30.36
CA VAL A 666 10.85 9.30 30.17
C VAL A 666 10.93 8.54 31.48
N SER A 667 10.47 7.28 31.46
CA SER A 667 10.62 6.38 32.60
C SER A 667 12.04 5.83 32.66
N THR A 668 12.80 6.24 33.67
CA THR A 668 14.18 5.77 33.87
C THR A 668 14.20 4.31 34.30
N TYR A 669 13.25 3.89 35.12
CA TYR A 669 13.05 2.49 35.47
C TYR A 669 12.78 1.63 34.24
N TRP A 670 11.88 2.06 33.33
CA TRP A 670 11.64 1.31 32.11
C TRP A 670 12.84 1.30 31.17
N SER A 671 13.65 2.37 31.13
CA SER A 671 14.94 2.35 30.41
C SER A 671 15.86 1.26 30.94
N LEU A 672 15.95 1.05 32.26
CA LEU A 672 16.73 -0.06 32.82
C LEU A 672 16.19 -1.41 32.35
N ILE A 673 14.87 -1.61 32.43
CA ILE A 673 14.23 -2.84 31.98
C ILE A 673 14.52 -3.08 30.48
N GLY A 674 14.26 -2.12 29.60
CA GLY A 674 14.47 -2.30 28.15
C GLY A 674 15.93 -2.53 27.73
N HIS A 675 16.90 -2.05 28.53
CA HIS A 675 18.33 -2.26 28.28
C HIS A 675 18.90 -3.54 28.91
N PHE A 676 18.43 -3.94 30.10
CA PHE A 676 19.06 -5.00 30.90
C PHE A 676 18.13 -6.19 31.21
N GLY A 677 16.83 -6.08 30.98
CA GLY A 677 15.83 -7.11 31.36
C GLY A 677 15.45 -7.13 32.83
N LYS A 678 16.05 -6.26 33.63
CA LYS A 678 15.91 -6.17 35.09
C LYS A 678 16.48 -4.82 35.55
N TRP A 679 16.30 -4.52 36.82
CA TRP A 679 16.92 -3.35 37.42
C TRP A 679 18.46 -3.50 37.51
N GLU A 680 19.18 -2.43 37.21
CA GLU A 680 20.64 -2.30 37.31
C GLU A 680 21.01 -0.87 37.78
N PRO A 681 22.17 -0.64 38.41
CA PRO A 681 22.53 0.66 39.01
C PRO A 681 23.05 1.70 37.98
N HIS A 682 22.44 1.78 36.79
CA HIS A 682 22.80 2.66 35.68
C HIS A 682 21.72 3.71 35.35
N GLU A 683 20.81 3.97 36.28
CA GLU A 683 19.60 4.77 36.05
C GLU A 683 19.91 6.20 35.58
N ALA A 684 20.78 6.90 36.30
CA ALA A 684 21.15 8.29 35.99
C ALA A 684 21.91 8.40 34.66
N GLU A 685 22.80 7.45 34.37
CA GLU A 685 23.57 7.40 33.13
C GLU A 685 22.63 7.27 31.92
N LEU A 686 21.71 6.30 31.94
CA LEU A 686 20.72 6.13 30.88
C LEU A 686 19.79 7.34 30.79
N ALA A 687 19.31 7.88 31.91
CA ALA A 687 18.45 9.07 31.91
C ALA A 687 19.11 10.26 31.20
N LEU A 688 20.40 10.50 31.45
CA LEU A 688 21.18 11.55 30.78
C LEU A 688 21.33 11.29 29.28
N LEU A 689 21.59 10.05 28.87
CA LEU A 689 21.66 9.68 27.46
C LEU A 689 20.33 9.91 26.74
N TYR A 690 19.21 9.53 27.35
CA TYR A 690 17.86 9.75 26.80
C TYR A 690 17.51 11.23 26.72
N ARG A 691 17.79 12.02 27.78
CA ARG A 691 17.60 13.48 27.75
C ARG A 691 18.41 14.13 26.63
N LYS A 692 19.70 13.77 26.50
CA LYS A 692 20.57 14.30 25.43
C LYS A 692 20.06 13.93 24.04
N MET A 693 19.57 12.70 23.86
CA MET A 693 18.96 12.26 22.60
C MET A 693 17.74 13.11 22.26
N LEU A 694 16.82 13.32 23.21
CA LEU A 694 15.63 14.16 22.99
C LEU A 694 16.00 15.62 22.73
N ALA A 695 16.95 16.17 23.48
CA ALA A 695 17.42 17.54 23.32
C ALA A 695 18.05 17.78 21.93
N LYS A 696 18.81 16.80 21.39
CA LYS A 696 19.31 16.83 20.00
C LYS A 696 18.16 16.91 18.97
N HIS A 697 16.97 16.42 19.34
CA HIS A 697 15.77 16.48 18.52
C HIS A 697 14.84 17.64 18.86
N ARG A 698 15.32 18.64 19.62
CA ARG A 698 14.56 19.83 20.03
C ARG A 698 13.35 19.50 20.93
N ILE A 699 13.41 18.36 21.61
CA ILE A 699 12.40 17.88 22.56
C ILE A 699 12.99 17.90 23.96
N GLN A 700 12.22 18.39 24.94
CA GLN A 700 12.67 18.44 26.33
C GLN A 700 11.83 17.51 27.19
N THR A 701 12.46 16.84 28.15
CA THR A 701 11.69 16.08 29.15
C THR A 701 11.07 17.05 30.14
N LEU A 702 9.81 16.87 30.54
CA LEU A 702 9.28 17.59 31.71
C LEU A 702 10.05 17.14 32.95
N THR A 703 10.05 15.83 33.18
CA THR A 703 10.87 15.17 34.19
C THR A 703 11.32 13.81 33.67
N THR A 704 12.38 13.26 34.26
CA THR A 704 12.68 11.83 34.20
C THR A 704 12.25 11.21 35.53
N PHE A 705 11.64 10.02 35.51
CA PHE A 705 11.13 9.33 36.71
C PHE A 705 12.23 8.74 37.63
N ILE A 706 13.30 9.50 37.86
CA ILE A 706 14.31 9.14 38.86
C ILE A 706 13.70 9.23 40.27
N VAL A 707 14.26 8.49 41.22
CA VAL A 707 13.81 8.45 42.62
C VAL A 707 13.45 9.84 43.14
N SER A 708 12.20 9.99 43.58
CA SER A 708 11.71 11.24 44.18
C SER A 708 12.64 11.67 45.31
N PRO A 709 13.04 12.96 45.36
CA PRO A 709 13.97 13.43 46.36
C PRO A 709 13.31 13.26 47.75
N PRO A 710 13.97 12.58 48.68
CA PRO A 710 13.40 12.38 50.01
C PRO A 710 13.28 13.73 50.72
N VAL A 711 12.22 13.85 51.52
CA VAL A 711 11.96 15.06 52.30
C VAL A 711 12.43 14.83 53.73
N ASP A 712 13.59 15.41 54.04
CA ASP A 712 14.17 15.39 55.38
C ASP A 712 13.73 16.63 56.18
N GLN A 713 14.13 16.70 57.45
CA GLN A 713 14.07 17.95 58.22
C GLN A 713 15.43 18.65 58.20
N ARG A 714 15.45 19.89 57.73
CA ARG A 714 16.60 20.78 57.85
C ARG A 714 16.25 21.91 58.82
N GLY A 715 16.61 21.71 60.09
CA GLY A 715 16.04 22.49 61.20
C GLY A 715 14.56 22.13 61.40
N ASP A 716 13.70 23.12 61.61
CA ASP A 716 12.26 22.93 61.83
C ASP A 716 11.41 22.86 60.53
N ARG A 717 12.05 22.84 59.35
CA ARG A 717 11.35 22.89 58.05
C ARG A 717 11.59 21.62 57.23
N PRO A 718 10.55 21.11 56.52
CA PRO A 718 10.76 20.05 55.54
C PRO A 718 11.64 20.58 54.40
N TYR A 719 12.51 19.74 53.87
CA TYR A 719 13.43 20.08 52.79
C TYR A 719 13.64 18.89 51.87
N ALA A 720 13.40 19.08 50.57
CA ALA A 720 13.65 18.07 49.54
C ALA A 720 15.10 18.19 49.02
N ASP A 721 15.92 17.18 49.24
CA ASP A 721 17.33 17.20 48.80
C ASP A 721 17.45 16.81 47.33
N PHE A 722 17.63 17.83 46.47
CA PHE A 722 17.80 17.65 45.03
C PHE A 722 19.25 17.38 44.59
N PHE A 723 20.23 17.47 45.49
CA PHE A 723 21.65 17.58 45.11
C PHE A 723 22.52 16.43 45.61
N GLN A 724 22.20 15.84 46.76
CA GLN A 724 23.08 14.83 47.38
C GLN A 724 22.49 13.41 47.31
N LYS A 725 21.17 13.28 47.14
CA LYS A 725 20.48 12.00 47.23
C LYS A 725 19.93 11.53 45.88
N PRO A 726 20.01 10.21 45.55
CA PRO A 726 20.65 9.15 46.35
C PRO A 726 22.18 9.23 46.42
N THR A 727 22.81 9.78 45.39
CA THR A 727 24.21 10.25 45.39
C THR A 727 24.28 11.54 44.57
N PRO A 728 25.34 12.37 44.69
CA PRO A 728 25.45 13.60 43.90
C PRO A 728 25.30 13.39 42.39
N ASP A 729 25.92 12.35 41.84
CA ASP A 729 25.91 12.04 40.41
C ASP A 729 24.57 11.45 39.93
N GLN A 730 23.76 10.92 40.84
CA GLN A 730 22.42 10.36 40.56
C GLN A 730 21.29 11.25 41.08
N SER A 731 21.62 12.47 41.54
CA SER A 731 20.66 13.38 42.14
C SER A 731 19.69 13.93 41.11
N PHE A 732 18.51 14.37 41.57
CA PHE A 732 17.53 15.02 40.70
C PHE A 732 18.15 16.19 39.91
N SER A 733 19.00 17.00 40.56
CA SER A 733 19.71 18.10 39.92
C SER A 733 20.66 17.63 38.83
N ALA A 734 21.52 16.65 39.12
CA ALA A 734 22.48 16.11 38.15
C ALA A 734 21.78 15.55 36.91
N VAL A 735 20.64 14.89 37.08
CA VAL A 735 19.94 14.20 35.99
C VAL A 735 18.94 15.09 35.25
N ASN A 736 18.26 16.03 35.92
CA ASN A 736 17.18 16.81 35.32
C ASN A 736 17.51 18.29 35.08
N ILE A 737 18.45 18.88 35.81
CA ILE A 737 18.70 20.34 35.77
C ILE A 737 19.95 20.66 34.96
N VAL A 738 21.03 19.90 35.13
CA VAL A 738 22.28 20.10 34.37
C VAL A 738 22.00 20.08 32.87
N ASP A 739 22.63 21.03 32.15
CA ASP A 739 22.52 21.29 30.71
C ASP A 739 21.09 21.53 30.17
N ARG A 740 20.12 21.80 31.05
CA ARG A 740 18.76 22.17 30.64
C ARG A 740 18.72 23.64 30.20
N PRO A 741 18.16 23.96 29.02
CA PRO A 741 18.03 25.35 28.60
C PRO A 741 17.00 26.10 29.43
N ASP A 742 17.28 27.36 29.75
CA ASP A 742 16.50 28.21 30.65
C ASP A 742 15.04 28.45 30.22
N TRP A 743 14.74 28.30 28.92
CA TRP A 743 13.39 28.45 28.35
C TRP A 743 12.49 27.22 28.55
N ALA A 744 13.04 26.05 28.85
CA ALA A 744 12.26 24.82 28.92
C ALA A 744 11.54 24.69 30.27
N PHE A 745 10.37 24.06 30.32
CA PHE A 745 9.77 23.70 31.61
C PHE A 745 10.55 22.58 32.30
N LEU A 746 10.74 22.69 33.62
CA LEU A 746 11.25 21.65 34.51
C LEU A 746 10.11 21.16 35.41
N GLY A 747 9.79 19.88 35.30
CA GLY A 747 8.81 19.18 36.12
C GLY A 747 9.42 18.62 37.39
N PHE A 748 8.76 18.86 38.53
CA PHE A 748 9.08 18.24 39.81
C PHE A 748 8.16 17.03 40.05
N PRO A 749 8.65 15.95 40.71
CA PRO A 749 7.83 14.75 40.93
C PRO A 749 6.61 15.06 41.80
N THR A 750 5.44 14.56 41.37
CA THR A 750 4.17 14.65 42.11
C THR A 750 4.01 13.47 43.09
N VAL A 751 2.92 13.46 43.86
CA VAL A 751 2.52 12.34 44.72
C VAL A 751 1.50 11.45 43.99
N PRO A 752 1.38 10.15 44.35
CA PRO A 752 0.30 9.30 43.87
C PRO A 752 -1.10 9.91 44.10
N ASN A 753 -2.00 9.69 43.15
CA ASN A 753 -3.34 10.28 43.14
C ASN A 753 -4.19 9.89 44.37
N ASP A 754 -3.99 8.68 44.90
CA ASP A 754 -4.65 8.16 46.10
C ASP A 754 -4.12 8.78 47.41
N GLU A 755 -2.96 9.43 47.37
CA GLU A 755 -2.39 10.20 48.49
C GLU A 755 -2.82 11.67 48.50
N ALA A 756 -3.79 12.07 47.65
CA ALA A 756 -4.23 13.46 47.55
C ALA A 756 -4.61 14.09 48.91
N TYR A 757 -5.20 13.31 49.82
CA TYR A 757 -5.63 13.77 51.16
C TYR A 757 -4.66 13.39 52.29
N ASN A 758 -3.50 12.82 51.98
CA ASN A 758 -2.49 12.48 52.97
C ASN A 758 -1.91 13.76 53.60
N SER A 759 -1.78 13.78 54.93
CA SER A 759 -1.18 14.91 55.65
C SER A 759 0.28 15.15 55.26
N GLU A 760 0.99 14.12 54.80
CA GLU A 760 2.39 14.23 54.35
C GLU A 760 2.52 14.89 52.97
N THR A 761 1.46 14.94 52.17
CA THR A 761 1.48 15.57 50.83
C THR A 761 1.83 17.05 50.90
N ALA A 762 1.24 17.78 51.86
CA ALA A 762 1.58 19.18 52.09
C ALA A 762 3.04 19.36 52.55
N ARG A 763 3.53 18.45 53.41
CA ARG A 763 4.92 18.45 53.86
C ARG A 763 5.89 18.23 52.69
N TYR A 764 5.56 17.34 51.76
CA TYR A 764 6.37 17.05 50.60
C TYR A 764 6.54 18.26 49.68
N PHE A 765 5.43 18.86 49.24
CA PHE A 765 5.48 20.05 48.39
C PHE A 765 6.12 21.26 49.09
N GLN A 766 5.88 21.44 50.40
CA GLN A 766 6.58 22.47 51.17
C GLN A 766 8.09 22.23 51.21
N GLY A 767 8.52 20.97 51.26
CA GLY A 767 9.93 20.57 51.17
C GLY A 767 10.55 20.94 49.83
N ILE A 768 9.83 20.76 48.72
CA ILE A 768 10.24 21.23 47.39
C ILE A 768 10.41 22.74 47.39
N GLU A 769 9.37 23.49 47.80
CA GLU A 769 9.39 24.96 47.83
C GLU A 769 10.58 25.52 48.61
N ASN A 770 10.88 24.93 49.77
CA ASN A 770 11.99 25.36 50.61
C ASN A 770 13.37 25.11 49.97
N ALA A 771 13.47 24.14 49.07
CA ALA A 771 14.70 23.80 48.37
C ALA A 771 14.89 24.56 47.04
N LEU A 772 13.81 25.09 46.45
CA LEU A 772 13.88 25.84 45.18
C LEU A 772 14.86 27.02 45.16
N PRO A 773 15.03 27.83 46.24
CA PRO A 773 16.00 28.94 46.25
C PRO A 773 17.47 28.51 46.12
N GLU A 774 17.78 27.25 46.38
CA GLU A 774 19.14 26.70 46.26
C GLU A 774 19.45 26.20 44.85
N LEU A 775 18.42 26.02 44.01
CA LEU A 775 18.60 25.72 42.59
C LEU A 775 19.16 26.94 41.85
N PRO A 776 19.92 26.75 40.76
CA PRO A 776 20.22 27.83 39.83
C PRO A 776 18.92 28.55 39.42
N PRO A 777 18.94 29.90 39.23
CA PRO A 777 17.74 30.64 38.85
C PRO A 777 17.07 30.04 37.61
N TYR A 778 15.93 29.39 37.82
CA TYR A 778 15.19 28.68 36.77
C TYR A 778 13.72 29.16 36.76
N PRO A 779 13.29 29.88 35.70
CA PRO A 779 12.00 30.58 35.72
C PRO A 779 10.80 29.65 35.46
N HIS A 780 11.00 28.51 34.80
CA HIS A 780 9.92 27.65 34.31
C HIS A 780 9.84 26.34 35.11
N LYS A 781 9.19 26.38 36.28
CA LYS A 781 9.03 25.23 37.18
C LYS A 781 7.57 24.80 37.22
N LEU A 782 7.32 23.49 37.10
CA LEU A 782 5.96 22.95 37.18
C LEU A 782 5.90 21.65 37.98
N VAL A 783 4.70 21.26 38.34
CA VAL A 783 4.33 19.89 38.72
C VAL A 783 3.28 19.40 37.72
N TYR A 784 3.55 18.26 37.09
CA TYR A 784 2.53 17.53 36.35
C TYR A 784 1.68 16.79 37.38
N LEU A 785 0.53 17.38 37.71
CA LEU A 785 -0.21 17.02 38.91
C LEU A 785 -1.09 15.80 38.72
N TRP A 786 -1.73 15.67 37.56
CA TRP A 786 -2.73 14.64 37.32
C TRP A 786 -2.91 14.36 35.84
N ASP A 787 -2.98 13.07 35.48
CA ASP A 787 -3.25 12.60 34.13
C ASP A 787 -4.73 12.23 33.93
N GLU A 788 -5.41 12.85 32.98
CA GLU A 788 -6.80 12.57 32.55
C GLU A 788 -7.82 12.23 33.67
N PRO A 789 -8.01 13.09 34.69
CA PRO A 789 -8.94 12.79 35.78
C PRO A 789 -10.40 12.70 35.29
N ALA A 790 -11.09 11.64 35.69
CA ALA A 790 -12.55 11.56 35.57
C ALA A 790 -13.22 12.65 36.43
N LYS A 791 -14.46 13.05 36.07
CA LYS A 791 -15.16 14.15 36.76
C LYS A 791 -15.36 13.90 38.25
N GLU A 792 -15.53 12.65 38.65
CA GLU A 792 -15.72 12.22 40.03
C GLU A 792 -14.44 12.43 40.88
N MET A 793 -13.27 12.49 40.22
CA MET A 793 -11.96 12.70 40.84
C MET A 793 -11.64 14.20 41.01
N PHE A 794 -12.44 15.10 40.44
CA PHE A 794 -12.20 16.55 40.52
C PHE A 794 -12.11 17.10 41.94
N PRO A 795 -12.87 16.62 42.96
CA PRO A 795 -12.67 17.05 44.34
C PRO A 795 -11.25 16.78 44.85
N ALA A 796 -10.69 15.60 44.57
CA ALA A 796 -9.33 15.22 44.96
C ALA A 796 -8.28 16.06 44.21
N LEU A 797 -8.45 16.22 42.89
CA LEU A 797 -7.62 17.11 42.08
C LEU A 797 -7.62 18.55 42.63
N LYS A 798 -8.80 19.12 42.89
CA LYS A 798 -8.94 20.49 43.42
C LYS A 798 -8.27 20.63 44.78
N HIS A 799 -8.43 19.63 45.64
CA HIS A 799 -7.76 19.60 46.93
C HIS A 799 -6.24 19.61 46.76
N LEU A 800 -5.70 18.70 45.95
CA LEU A 800 -4.28 18.57 45.72
C LEU A 800 -3.68 19.83 45.05
N ALA A 801 -4.33 20.37 44.03
CA ALA A 801 -3.93 21.60 43.37
C ALA A 801 -3.93 22.79 44.34
N LYS A 802 -4.93 22.87 45.23
CA LYS A 802 -4.98 23.89 46.29
C LYS A 802 -3.85 23.73 47.29
N VAL A 803 -3.47 22.50 47.66
CA VAL A 803 -2.30 22.23 48.51
C VAL A 803 -1.05 22.79 47.84
N VAL A 804 -0.77 22.40 46.60
CA VAL A 804 0.40 22.90 45.85
C VAL A 804 0.41 24.43 45.78
N LYS A 805 -0.71 25.05 45.39
CA LYS A 805 -0.84 26.51 45.32
C LYS A 805 -0.61 27.23 46.65
N THR A 806 -0.83 26.55 47.77
CA THR A 806 -0.67 27.11 49.11
C THR A 806 0.77 26.96 49.63
N VAL A 807 1.35 25.75 49.50
CA VAL A 807 2.63 25.41 50.15
C VAL A 807 3.83 25.46 49.19
N ALA A 808 3.59 25.39 47.88
CA ALA A 808 4.59 25.47 46.82
C ALA A 808 4.16 26.41 45.67
N PRO A 809 3.86 27.69 45.96
CA PRO A 809 3.35 28.63 44.96
C PRO A 809 4.33 28.93 43.82
N SER A 810 5.62 28.60 43.97
CA SER A 810 6.61 28.76 42.91
C SER A 810 6.51 27.72 41.80
N LEU A 811 5.65 26.69 41.96
CA LEU A 811 5.39 25.66 40.94
C LEU A 811 4.11 25.97 40.17
N LYS A 812 4.19 25.94 38.83
CA LYS A 812 3.00 25.89 38.00
C LYS A 812 2.32 24.52 38.11
N VAL A 813 0.99 24.50 38.13
CA VAL A 813 0.19 23.27 38.13
C VAL A 813 -0.21 22.92 36.71
N LEU A 814 0.26 21.77 36.20
CA LEU A 814 -0.11 21.21 34.90
C LEU A 814 -1.07 20.03 35.10
N VAL A 815 -2.13 19.97 34.28
CA VAL A 815 -3.10 18.86 34.25
C VAL A 815 -3.48 18.54 32.81
N THR A 816 -3.45 17.27 32.41
CA THR A 816 -4.02 16.81 31.13
C THR A 816 -5.54 16.68 31.28
N THR A 817 -6.25 17.76 30.99
CA THR A 817 -7.71 17.79 31.03
C THR A 817 -8.25 18.91 30.15
N ASN A 818 -9.52 18.81 29.76
CA ASN A 818 -10.22 19.90 29.10
C ASN A 818 -10.40 21.09 30.03
N TYR A 819 -10.48 22.31 29.49
CA TYR A 819 -10.77 23.48 30.30
C TYR A 819 -12.11 23.32 31.05
N ASP A 820 -12.04 23.40 32.38
CA ASP A 820 -13.21 23.46 33.26
C ASP A 820 -13.13 24.74 34.11
N PRO A 821 -14.16 25.61 34.10
CA PRO A 821 -14.15 26.85 34.88
C PRO A 821 -13.88 26.65 36.38
N SER A 822 -14.24 25.50 36.94
CA SER A 822 -14.02 25.19 38.35
C SER A 822 -12.57 24.83 38.70
N LEU A 823 -11.74 24.54 37.69
CA LEU A 823 -10.28 24.36 37.82
C LEU A 823 -9.51 25.64 37.47
N ALA A 824 -10.20 26.65 36.90
CA ALA A 824 -9.56 27.83 36.35
C ALA A 824 -8.64 28.54 37.35
N SER A 825 -8.98 28.65 38.65
CA SER A 825 -8.10 29.32 39.63
C SER A 825 -6.94 28.45 40.15
N LEU A 826 -6.95 27.15 39.87
CA LEU A 826 -6.04 26.17 40.47
C LEU A 826 -5.00 25.64 39.49
N VAL A 827 -5.34 25.56 38.20
CA VAL A 827 -4.47 25.03 37.14
C VAL A 827 -3.87 26.18 36.33
N ASP A 828 -2.58 26.08 36.02
CA ASP A 828 -1.84 27.08 35.23
C ASP A 828 -1.60 26.63 33.79
N ILE A 829 -1.54 25.32 33.56
CA ILE A 829 -1.28 24.71 32.25
C ILE A 829 -2.33 23.63 32.00
N PHE A 830 -3.21 23.86 31.03
CA PHE A 830 -4.21 22.89 30.59
C PHE A 830 -3.71 22.16 29.35
N VAL A 831 -3.81 20.82 29.36
CA VAL A 831 -3.31 19.96 28.28
C VAL A 831 -4.39 18.98 27.81
N PRO A 832 -5.46 19.42 27.11
CA PRO A 832 -6.44 18.50 26.54
C PRO A 832 -5.86 17.59 25.45
N VAL A 833 -6.52 16.44 25.23
CA VAL A 833 -6.33 15.63 24.03
C VAL A 833 -6.70 16.49 22.82
N MET A 834 -5.86 16.49 21.78
CA MET A 834 -6.05 17.28 20.57
C MET A 834 -7.42 17.03 19.92
N ASP A 835 -7.90 15.79 19.92
CA ASP A 835 -9.25 15.39 19.49
C ASP A 835 -10.37 16.22 20.11
N PHE A 836 -10.24 16.62 21.37
CA PHE A 836 -11.32 17.30 22.07
C PHE A 836 -11.42 18.78 21.73
N THR A 837 -10.43 19.34 21.04
CA THR A 837 -10.35 20.79 20.76
C THR A 837 -11.19 21.27 19.56
N ASP A 838 -11.72 20.34 18.78
CA ASP A 838 -12.69 20.60 17.71
C ASP A 838 -13.92 19.68 17.78
N GLN A 839 -14.12 18.98 18.91
CA GLN A 839 -15.30 18.16 19.18
C GLN A 839 -16.47 19.01 19.69
N GLU A 840 -17.67 18.75 19.17
CA GLU A 840 -18.90 19.42 19.61
C GLU A 840 -19.20 19.14 21.09
N GLY A 841 -19.57 20.19 21.83
CA GLY A 841 -19.89 20.10 23.26
C GLY A 841 -18.69 20.17 24.21
N LEU A 842 -17.46 20.19 23.69
CA LEU A 842 -16.23 20.39 24.47
C LEU A 842 -15.63 21.79 24.21
N PRO A 843 -14.73 22.28 25.10
CA PRO A 843 -14.05 23.56 24.88
C PRO A 843 -13.27 23.57 23.56
N GLY A 844 -13.66 24.46 22.64
CA GLY A 844 -12.92 24.68 21.40
C GLY A 844 -11.69 25.57 21.58
N LEU A 845 -10.89 25.71 20.52
CA LEU A 845 -9.68 26.54 20.50
C LEU A 845 -9.89 28.00 20.96
N GLU A 846 -11.05 28.59 20.70
CA GLU A 846 -11.37 29.95 21.15
C GLU A 846 -11.54 30.04 22.67
N THR A 847 -12.12 29.01 23.30
CA THR A 847 -12.24 28.95 24.76
C THR A 847 -10.87 28.96 25.41
N TYR A 848 -9.91 28.17 24.91
CA TYR A 848 -8.55 28.18 25.45
C TYR A 848 -7.86 29.53 25.27
N ARG A 849 -8.04 30.19 24.12
CA ARG A 849 -7.51 31.55 23.90
C ARG A 849 -8.06 32.57 24.89
N ASN A 850 -9.37 32.58 25.09
CA ASN A 850 -10.06 33.62 25.87
C ASN A 850 -10.04 33.34 27.38
N GLU A 851 -10.17 32.08 27.79
CA GLU A 851 -10.34 31.70 29.19
C GLU A 851 -9.05 31.23 29.86
N VAL A 852 -8.06 30.78 29.09
CA VAL A 852 -6.77 30.30 29.58
C VAL A 852 -5.66 31.30 29.21
N GLN A 853 -5.33 31.43 27.93
CA GLN A 853 -4.17 32.22 27.49
C GLN A 853 -4.30 33.72 27.80
N ALA A 854 -5.47 34.33 27.57
CA ALA A 854 -5.71 35.74 27.90
C ALA A 854 -5.57 36.06 29.41
N LYS A 855 -5.61 35.05 30.28
CA LYS A 855 -5.40 35.17 31.74
C LYS A 855 -3.95 34.87 32.16
N GLY A 856 -3.01 34.80 31.21
CA GLY A 856 -1.59 34.53 31.46
C GLY A 856 -1.26 33.08 31.79
N LYS A 857 -2.17 32.15 31.47
CA LYS A 857 -1.99 30.70 31.61
C LYS A 857 -1.63 30.07 30.28
N GLU A 858 -1.27 28.78 30.30
CA GLU A 858 -0.82 28.09 29.10
C GLU A 858 -1.83 27.03 28.65
N PHE A 859 -1.98 26.95 27.33
CA PHE A 859 -2.75 25.92 26.65
C PHE A 859 -1.80 25.09 25.81
N TRP A 860 -1.61 23.84 26.21
CA TRP A 860 -0.88 22.84 25.44
C TRP A 860 -1.87 21.80 24.93
N TRP A 861 -1.42 20.90 24.06
CA TRP A 861 -2.19 19.72 23.70
C TRP A 861 -1.28 18.53 23.46
N TYR A 862 -1.87 17.35 23.35
CA TYR A 862 -1.17 16.12 23.01
C TYR A 862 -2.04 15.23 22.14
N VAL A 863 -1.38 14.28 21.48
CA VAL A 863 -2.02 13.16 20.79
C VAL A 863 -1.89 11.92 21.66
N SER A 864 -2.90 11.06 21.61
CA SER A 864 -2.98 9.80 22.35
C SER A 864 -3.61 8.73 21.46
N CYS A 865 -3.83 7.54 22.02
CA CYS A 865 -4.58 6.48 21.35
C CYS A 865 -5.95 6.91 20.83
N MET A 866 -6.53 8.03 21.31
CA MET A 866 -7.81 8.53 20.79
C MET A 866 -7.80 8.77 19.27
N SER A 867 -6.66 9.10 18.66
CA SER A 867 -6.58 9.32 17.21
C SER A 867 -6.74 8.05 16.37
N HIS A 868 -6.38 6.89 16.94
CA HIS A 868 -6.42 5.58 16.29
C HIS A 868 -7.29 4.54 17.02
N GLY A 869 -7.92 4.94 18.12
CA GLY A 869 -8.71 4.11 19.02
C GLY A 869 -7.86 3.49 20.13
N CYS A 870 -8.38 3.46 21.37
CA CYS A 870 -7.68 2.94 22.55
C CYS A 870 -8.06 1.50 22.94
N GLU A 871 -9.25 1.06 22.54
CA GLU A 871 -9.79 -0.29 22.79
C GLU A 871 -10.23 -0.98 21.49
N GLU A 872 -10.70 -0.19 20.52
CA GLU A 872 -11.14 -0.63 19.19
C GLU A 872 -10.57 0.31 18.13
N LEU A 873 -10.34 -0.20 16.91
CA LEU A 873 -9.74 0.59 15.83
C LEU A 873 -10.62 1.79 15.43
N SER A 874 -9.99 2.95 15.34
CA SER A 874 -10.60 4.21 14.90
C SER A 874 -9.63 4.98 14.00
N ASP A 875 -10.12 5.99 13.29
CA ASP A 875 -9.27 7.00 12.65
C ASP A 875 -9.99 8.34 12.70
N THR A 876 -9.65 9.16 13.69
CA THR A 876 -10.39 10.40 13.96
C THR A 876 -9.94 11.57 13.10
N GLY A 877 -8.91 11.36 12.29
CA GLY A 877 -8.27 12.35 11.42
C GLY A 877 -7.24 13.25 12.10
N ILE A 878 -7.08 13.19 13.42
CA ILE A 878 -6.00 13.86 14.16
C ILE A 878 -4.63 13.25 13.75
N PRO A 879 -3.56 14.06 13.65
CA PRO A 879 -2.21 13.53 13.43
C PRO A 879 -1.80 12.56 14.54
N ASP A 880 -0.94 11.62 14.19
CA ASP A 880 -0.64 10.47 15.04
C ASP A 880 0.83 10.08 14.89
N LEU A 881 1.33 9.38 15.89
CA LEU A 881 2.70 8.91 16.00
C LEU A 881 2.79 7.38 16.01
N VAL A 882 1.77 6.62 15.61
CA VAL A 882 1.94 5.16 15.40
C VAL A 882 2.81 4.84 14.17
N ILE A 883 3.51 3.71 14.21
CA ILE A 883 4.56 3.28 13.25
C ILE A 883 4.03 3.15 11.82
N ASP A 884 2.81 2.64 11.67
CA ASP A 884 2.18 2.33 10.38
C ASP A 884 1.44 3.53 9.76
N ARG A 885 1.58 4.74 10.33
CA ARG A 885 1.12 5.99 9.70
C ARG A 885 2.10 6.48 8.62
N PRO A 886 1.59 7.16 7.57
CA PRO A 886 2.43 7.94 6.66
C PRO A 886 3.18 9.04 7.40
N SER A 887 4.39 9.36 6.92
CA SER A 887 5.35 10.27 7.56
C SER A 887 4.79 11.66 7.84
N VAL A 888 3.86 12.12 6.98
CA VAL A 888 3.20 13.41 7.10
C VAL A 888 2.44 13.59 8.43
N HIS A 889 1.96 12.51 9.06
CA HIS A 889 1.23 12.59 10.33
C HIS A 889 2.12 13.09 11.48
N ALA A 890 3.36 12.61 11.57
CA ALA A 890 4.32 13.13 12.53
C ALA A 890 4.80 14.54 12.15
N ARG A 891 5.03 14.78 10.84
CA ARG A 891 5.51 16.06 10.35
C ARG A 891 4.53 17.22 10.58
N VAL A 892 3.22 16.99 10.54
CA VAL A 892 2.24 18.08 10.64
C VAL A 892 2.00 18.58 12.08
N ILE A 893 2.52 17.91 13.10
CA ILE A 893 2.22 18.22 14.52
C ILE A 893 2.60 19.66 14.90
N ALA A 894 3.84 20.10 14.65
CA ALA A 894 4.24 21.46 14.97
C ALA A 894 3.58 22.49 14.05
N TRP A 895 3.21 22.12 12.82
CA TRP A 895 2.45 22.98 11.91
C TRP A 895 1.08 23.31 12.48
N LEU A 896 0.34 22.29 12.91
CA LEU A 896 -0.97 22.46 13.55
C LEU A 896 -0.84 23.23 14.87
N THR A 897 0.19 22.93 15.65
CA THR A 897 0.43 23.58 16.96
C THR A 897 0.69 25.08 16.77
N TYR A 898 1.59 25.44 15.84
CA TYR A 898 1.86 26.83 15.48
C TYR A 898 0.63 27.53 14.88
N PHE A 899 -0.02 26.91 13.89
CA PHE A 899 -1.15 27.50 13.18
C PHE A 899 -2.34 27.81 14.11
N ASN A 900 -2.62 26.92 15.06
CA ASN A 900 -3.72 27.07 16.00
C ASN A 900 -3.36 27.92 17.24
N ARG A 901 -2.12 28.41 17.34
CA ARG A 901 -1.59 29.22 18.45
C ARG A 901 -1.63 28.48 19.80
N VAL A 902 -1.26 27.22 19.78
CA VAL A 902 -1.09 26.39 20.97
C VAL A 902 0.33 26.60 21.50
N ASP A 903 0.49 26.73 22.83
CA ASP A 903 1.75 27.18 23.43
C ASP A 903 2.84 26.09 23.41
N ALA A 904 2.46 24.82 23.51
CA ALA A 904 3.37 23.69 23.40
C ALA A 904 2.64 22.39 23.01
N PHE A 905 3.41 21.42 22.55
CA PHE A 905 2.96 20.05 22.31
C PHE A 905 3.55 19.11 23.37
N LEU A 906 2.71 18.28 23.98
CA LEU A 906 3.12 17.22 24.91
C LEU A 906 2.99 15.87 24.21
N TYR A 907 3.92 14.95 24.46
CA TYR A 907 3.74 13.53 24.17
C TYR A 907 3.99 12.72 25.44
N TYR A 908 3.03 11.91 25.86
CA TYR A 908 2.98 11.38 27.22
C TYR A 908 4.17 10.48 27.60
N SER A 909 4.75 9.75 26.65
CA SER A 909 5.91 8.90 26.90
C SER A 909 6.69 8.62 25.63
N VAL A 910 7.99 8.29 25.75
CA VAL A 910 8.82 7.84 24.62
C VAL A 910 9.42 6.45 24.80
N ASN A 911 9.16 5.77 25.91
CA ASN A 911 9.68 4.44 26.20
C ASN A 911 8.66 3.52 26.92
N HIS A 912 7.36 3.76 26.72
CA HIS A 912 6.28 3.01 27.35
C HIS A 912 6.38 1.49 27.13
N GLY A 913 6.70 1.06 25.89
CA GLY A 913 6.74 -0.35 25.53
C GLY A 913 7.84 -1.17 26.25
N TYR A 914 8.79 -0.52 26.93
CA TYR A 914 9.91 -1.20 27.58
C TYR A 914 9.49 -1.95 28.84
N GLN A 915 8.38 -1.56 29.47
CA GLN A 915 7.89 -2.17 30.70
C GLN A 915 7.59 -3.68 30.56
N TYR A 916 7.41 -4.16 29.34
CA TYR A 916 7.12 -5.56 29.01
C TYR A 916 8.36 -6.37 28.65
N TYR A 917 9.56 -5.78 28.59
CA TYR A 917 10.77 -6.55 28.33
C TYR A 917 11.17 -7.36 29.58
N PRO A 918 11.63 -8.62 29.47
CA PRO A 918 12.00 -9.35 28.26
C PRO A 918 10.90 -10.18 27.59
N THR A 919 9.67 -10.19 28.12
CA THR A 919 8.59 -11.01 27.54
C THR A 919 8.14 -10.48 26.18
N ARG A 920 8.20 -9.15 25.96
CA ARG A 920 8.02 -8.49 24.67
C ARG A 920 9.19 -7.56 24.38
N ASP A 921 9.91 -7.80 23.29
CA ASP A 921 11.06 -6.98 22.91
C ASP A 921 10.61 -5.72 22.15
N PRO A 922 10.87 -4.50 22.66
CA PRO A 922 10.46 -3.26 21.99
C PRO A 922 11.11 -3.07 20.62
N LEU A 923 12.18 -3.80 20.27
CA LEU A 923 12.75 -3.81 18.92
C LEU A 923 12.01 -4.73 17.94
N LYS A 924 11.02 -5.51 18.41
CA LYS A 924 10.30 -6.51 17.61
C LYS A 924 8.79 -6.31 17.64
N ASP A 925 8.24 -5.86 18.77
CA ASP A 925 6.80 -5.73 18.98
C ASP A 925 6.51 -4.59 19.96
N LEU A 926 5.61 -3.68 19.54
CA LEU A 926 5.18 -2.48 20.26
C LEU A 926 3.67 -2.28 20.09
N TRP A 927 2.87 -3.31 20.34
CA TRP A 927 1.41 -3.19 20.27
C TRP A 927 0.80 -2.74 21.62
N ASP A 928 0.49 -1.45 21.76
CA ASP A 928 -0.10 -0.86 22.98
C ASP A 928 -1.26 0.06 22.61
N PHE A 929 -2.34 0.05 23.40
CA PHE A 929 -3.53 0.91 23.18
C PHE A 929 -4.10 0.84 21.75
N SER A 930 -4.11 -0.35 21.14
CA SER A 930 -4.45 -0.57 19.73
C SER A 930 -3.57 0.17 18.70
N GLY A 931 -2.42 0.71 19.12
CA GLY A 931 -1.44 1.39 18.29
C GLY A 931 -0.08 0.70 18.24
N ASN A 932 0.53 0.64 17.06
CA ASN A 932 1.90 0.20 16.87
C ASN A 932 2.85 1.33 17.27
N GLY A 933 3.62 1.15 18.33
CA GLY A 933 4.61 2.12 18.79
C GLY A 933 4.04 3.29 19.58
N ASP A 934 2.78 3.23 20.02
CA ASP A 934 2.22 4.26 20.91
C ASP A 934 3.04 4.33 22.22
N GLY A 935 3.36 5.54 22.64
CA GLY A 935 4.18 5.85 23.81
C GLY A 935 5.66 5.50 23.67
N THR A 936 6.11 5.11 22.46
CA THR A 936 7.50 4.67 22.23
C THR A 936 8.09 5.34 21.00
N LEU A 937 9.00 6.31 21.21
CA LEU A 937 9.74 7.01 20.13
C LEU A 937 11.25 6.72 20.17
N LEU A 938 11.74 6.11 21.24
CA LEU A 938 13.13 5.68 21.40
C LEU A 938 13.19 4.18 21.59
N TYR A 939 14.15 3.51 20.95
CA TYR A 939 14.41 2.08 21.10
C TYR A 939 15.66 1.83 21.97
N PRO A 940 15.74 0.70 22.70
CA PRO A 940 16.89 0.44 23.56
C PRO A 940 18.05 -0.09 22.71
N GLY A 941 19.10 0.71 22.56
CA GLY A 941 20.36 0.24 21.98
C GLY A 941 21.16 -0.49 23.03
N ARG A 942 21.19 -1.81 22.95
CA ARG A 942 21.86 -2.67 23.93
C ARG A 942 23.30 -2.94 23.51
N ALA A 943 24.22 -2.95 24.49
CA ALA A 943 25.60 -3.30 24.23
C ALA A 943 25.70 -4.73 23.66
N GLY A 944 26.50 -4.91 22.61
CA GLY A 944 26.65 -6.18 21.89
C GLY A 944 25.64 -6.40 20.76
N GLU A 945 24.57 -5.61 20.67
CA GLU A 945 23.61 -5.68 19.57
C GLU A 945 23.94 -4.67 18.48
N PHE A 946 23.71 -5.04 17.21
CA PHE A 946 23.92 -4.15 16.04
C PHE A 946 25.31 -3.48 15.97
N GLY A 947 26.33 -4.10 16.56
CA GLY A 947 27.69 -3.55 16.65
C GLY A 947 27.88 -2.49 17.74
N LEU A 948 26.88 -2.20 18.56
CA LEU A 948 26.98 -1.25 19.66
C LEU A 948 27.92 -1.74 20.76
N ARG A 949 28.82 -0.87 21.23
CA ARG A 949 29.78 -1.19 22.30
C ARG A 949 29.27 -0.86 23.70
N SER A 950 28.27 0.00 23.79
CA SER A 950 27.69 0.49 25.05
C SER A 950 26.18 0.67 24.89
N HIS A 951 25.47 0.72 26.01
CA HIS A 951 24.04 1.01 26.02
C HIS A 951 23.78 2.47 25.61
N GLN A 952 22.82 2.70 24.72
CA GLN A 952 22.42 4.05 24.29
C GLN A 952 20.99 4.05 23.72
N PRO A 953 20.22 5.14 23.83
CA PRO A 953 18.95 5.26 23.13
C PRO A 953 19.16 5.25 21.61
N LEU A 954 18.25 4.64 20.88
CA LEU A 954 18.19 4.64 19.42
C LEU A 954 16.97 5.45 18.96
N PRO A 955 17.12 6.43 18.05
CA PRO A 955 16.00 7.21 17.59
C PRO A 955 15.05 6.40 16.69
N SER A 956 13.75 6.68 16.77
CA SER A 956 12.80 6.29 15.74
C SER A 956 12.82 7.27 14.56
N LEU A 957 12.32 6.85 13.40
CA LEU A 957 12.08 7.77 12.29
C LEU A 957 11.02 8.82 12.67
N ARG A 958 10.01 8.44 13.45
CA ARG A 958 9.00 9.36 13.99
C ARG A 958 9.60 10.48 14.84
N LEU A 959 10.63 10.18 15.64
CA LEU A 959 11.37 11.20 16.39
C LEU A 959 12.11 12.18 15.46
N LYS A 960 12.68 11.68 14.35
CA LYS A 960 13.30 12.52 13.31
C LYS A 960 12.28 13.42 12.62
N LEU A 961 11.09 12.89 12.33
CA LEU A 961 9.96 13.64 11.77
C LEU A 961 9.46 14.76 12.70
N LEU A 962 9.39 14.52 14.01
CA LEU A 962 9.05 15.56 14.99
C LEU A 962 10.11 16.68 15.03
N ARG A 963 11.40 16.34 14.93
CA ARG A 963 12.47 17.34 14.82
C ARG A 963 12.32 18.18 13.55
N GLU A 964 12.03 17.53 12.41
CA GLU A 964 11.77 18.23 11.14
C GLU A 964 10.54 19.15 11.25
N SER A 965 9.46 18.67 11.87
CA SER A 965 8.28 19.48 12.18
C SER A 965 8.63 20.73 13.00
N SER A 966 9.50 20.58 14.01
CA SER A 966 9.98 21.70 14.82
C SER A 966 10.73 22.75 13.99
N PHE A 967 11.56 22.32 13.03
CA PHE A 967 12.21 23.24 12.10
C PHE A 967 11.21 23.93 11.17
N ASP A 968 10.22 23.21 10.65
CA ASP A 968 9.21 23.80 9.78
C ASP A 968 8.46 24.97 10.48
N ALA A 969 8.15 24.84 11.78
CA ALA A 969 7.51 25.90 12.57
C ALA A 969 8.34 27.21 12.63
N GLU A 970 9.67 27.12 12.60
CA GLU A 970 10.57 28.28 12.51
C GLU A 970 10.37 29.06 11.22
N TYR A 971 10.14 28.36 10.10
CA TYR A 971 9.86 28.99 8.82
C TYR A 971 8.51 29.71 8.86
N LEU A 972 7.48 29.07 9.43
CA LEU A 972 6.13 29.64 9.53
C LEU A 972 6.11 30.94 10.35
N GLN A 973 6.91 31.00 11.42
CA GLN A 973 7.06 32.21 12.25
C GLN A 973 7.63 33.39 11.47
N ARG A 974 8.55 33.11 10.54
CA ARG A 974 9.22 34.10 9.71
C ARG A 974 8.37 34.62 8.55
N ILE A 975 7.17 34.09 8.30
CA ILE A 975 6.23 34.67 7.32
C ILE A 975 5.99 36.16 7.61
N SER A 976 5.98 36.56 8.88
CA SER A 976 5.82 37.96 9.30
C SER A 976 6.90 38.91 8.78
N LEU A 977 8.07 38.40 8.36
CA LEU A 977 9.19 39.16 7.83
C LEU A 977 9.07 39.45 6.32
N LEU A 978 8.15 38.77 5.62
CA LEU A 978 7.98 38.95 4.18
C LEU A 978 7.16 40.22 3.85
N PRO A 979 7.25 40.76 2.62
CA PRO A 979 6.33 41.79 2.14
C PRO A 979 4.86 41.36 2.23
N GLN A 980 3.96 42.30 2.52
CA GLN A 980 2.54 42.03 2.81
C GLN A 980 1.83 41.16 1.75
N ALA A 981 2.13 41.36 0.47
CA ALA A 981 1.57 40.55 -0.61
C ALA A 981 1.94 39.05 -0.48
N LEU A 982 3.22 38.75 -0.21
CA LEU A 982 3.68 37.37 -0.01
C LEU A 982 3.15 36.77 1.29
N GLN A 983 3.03 37.58 2.36
CA GLN A 983 2.41 37.11 3.60
C GLN A 983 1.00 36.58 3.36
N LEU A 984 0.18 37.30 2.59
CA LEU A 984 -1.19 36.89 2.25
C LEU A 984 -1.19 35.58 1.45
N THR A 985 -0.29 35.43 0.47
CA THR A 985 -0.16 34.19 -0.32
C THR A 985 0.19 32.99 0.56
N PHE A 986 1.25 33.09 1.38
CA PHE A 986 1.66 31.99 2.25
C PHE A 986 0.63 31.68 3.32
N ARG A 987 0.00 32.68 3.94
CA ARG A 987 -1.07 32.46 4.93
C ARG A 987 -2.30 31.81 4.32
N SER A 988 -2.68 32.21 3.10
CA SER A 988 -3.79 31.57 2.38
C SER A 988 -3.51 30.11 2.09
N ARG A 989 -2.30 29.79 1.60
CA ARG A 989 -1.91 28.40 1.34
C ARG A 989 -1.79 27.60 2.63
N LEU A 990 -1.30 28.18 3.71
CA LEU A 990 -1.23 27.53 5.02
C LEU A 990 -2.63 27.17 5.54
N ALA A 991 -3.61 28.07 5.40
CA ALA A 991 -5.00 27.82 5.78
C ALA A 991 -5.67 26.73 4.91
N GLU A 992 -5.24 26.58 3.65
CA GLU A 992 -5.69 25.48 2.78
C GLU A 992 -5.10 24.13 3.20
N LEU A 993 -3.84 24.11 3.64
CA LEU A 993 -3.18 22.90 4.15
C LEU A 993 -3.76 22.46 5.50
N LEU A 994 -4.11 23.43 6.36
CA LEU A 994 -4.52 23.20 7.75
C LEU A 994 -5.90 23.81 8.12
N PRO A 995 -7.02 23.44 7.45
CA PRO A 995 -8.34 23.96 7.80
C PRO A 995 -8.76 23.76 9.26
N SER A 996 -8.44 22.61 9.87
CA SER A 996 -8.70 22.32 11.29
C SER A 996 -7.79 21.19 11.80
N PRO A 997 -7.72 20.94 13.12
CA PRO A 997 -6.97 19.80 13.69
C PRO A 997 -7.29 18.46 13.04
N ARG A 998 -8.56 18.15 12.75
CA ARG A 998 -8.99 16.93 12.04
C ARG A 998 -8.90 16.98 10.52
N ARG A 999 -9.01 18.17 9.93
CA ARG A 999 -9.06 18.38 8.48
C ARG A 999 -7.82 19.12 8.02
N TRP A 1000 -6.85 18.36 7.53
CA TRP A 1000 -5.58 18.83 6.99
C TRP A 1000 -5.15 17.96 5.81
N LYS A 1001 -4.27 18.48 4.95
CA LYS A 1001 -3.79 17.76 3.75
C LYS A 1001 -2.77 16.69 4.12
N ARG A 1002 -2.96 15.44 3.68
CA ARG A 1002 -2.14 14.26 4.03
C ARG A 1002 -1.01 13.97 3.03
N SER A 1003 -0.45 15.00 2.40
CA SER A 1003 0.63 14.87 1.41
C SER A 1003 1.94 15.43 2.00
N TYR A 1004 2.95 14.57 2.19
CA TYR A 1004 4.27 15.02 2.67
C TYR A 1004 4.89 16.04 1.69
N GLY A 1005 4.73 15.81 0.39
CA GLY A 1005 5.24 16.68 -0.67
C GLY A 1005 4.66 18.10 -0.65
N ASP A 1006 3.42 18.28 -0.19
CA ASP A 1006 2.81 19.61 -0.06
C ASP A 1006 3.50 20.45 1.01
N TYR A 1007 3.79 19.87 2.19
CA TYR A 1007 4.52 20.56 3.27
C TYR A 1007 5.97 20.82 2.87
N GLN A 1008 6.62 19.84 2.23
CA GLN A 1008 7.99 20.01 1.74
C GLN A 1008 8.09 21.16 0.73
N SER A 1009 7.16 21.20 -0.23
CA SER A 1009 7.11 22.25 -1.25
C SER A 1009 6.82 23.62 -0.63
N PHE A 1010 5.86 23.69 0.30
CA PHE A 1010 5.56 24.93 1.03
C PHE A 1010 6.79 25.46 1.76
N ARG A 1011 7.44 24.60 2.56
CA ARG A 1011 8.62 24.97 3.35
C ARG A 1011 9.75 25.45 2.44
N ASN A 1012 10.04 24.74 1.35
CA ASN A 1012 11.09 25.13 0.41
C ASN A 1012 10.79 26.50 -0.22
N ASN A 1013 9.58 26.70 -0.75
CA ASN A 1013 9.17 27.97 -1.36
C ASN A 1013 9.22 29.14 -0.37
N LEU A 1014 8.84 28.90 0.89
CA LEU A 1014 8.92 29.89 1.95
C LEU A 1014 10.37 30.23 2.29
N GLY A 1015 11.25 29.23 2.40
CA GLY A 1015 12.68 29.43 2.61
C GLY A 1015 13.32 30.27 1.50
N GLU A 1016 12.96 30.01 0.24
CA GLU A 1016 13.45 30.78 -0.91
C GLU A 1016 12.98 32.24 -0.87
N ALA A 1017 11.71 32.48 -0.52
CA ALA A 1017 11.17 33.83 -0.38
C ALA A 1017 11.87 34.61 0.74
N LEU A 1018 12.14 33.96 1.88
CA LEU A 1018 12.85 34.56 3.01
C LEU A 1018 14.32 34.88 2.65
N ASP A 1019 15.01 33.97 1.98
CA ASP A 1019 16.39 34.19 1.53
C ASP A 1019 16.52 35.32 0.50
N ALA A 1020 15.54 35.41 -0.42
CA ALA A 1020 15.47 36.49 -1.39
C ALA A 1020 15.27 37.86 -0.71
N GLN A 1021 14.39 37.94 0.29
CA GLN A 1021 14.14 39.18 1.05
C GLN A 1021 15.43 39.70 1.70
N LEU A 1022 16.19 38.84 2.38
CA LEU A 1022 17.47 39.19 2.99
C LEU A 1022 18.53 39.65 1.97
N SER A 1023 18.44 39.17 0.73
CA SER A 1023 19.34 39.62 -0.36
C SER A 1023 19.03 41.05 -0.79
N SER A 1024 17.74 41.39 -0.84
CA SER A 1024 17.28 42.71 -1.24
C SER A 1024 17.61 43.78 -0.19
N GLU A 1025 17.57 43.43 1.09
CA GLU A 1025 17.91 44.34 2.19
C GLU A 1025 19.43 44.61 2.27
N SER A 1026 20.24 43.56 2.13
CA SER A 1026 21.71 43.69 2.13
C SER A 1026 22.26 44.46 0.91
N SER A 1027 21.56 44.43 -0.23
CA SER A 1027 21.90 45.24 -1.40
C SER A 1027 21.52 46.71 -1.22
N LYS A 1028 20.35 47.01 -0.63
CA LYS A 1028 19.94 48.39 -0.28
C LYS A 1028 20.90 49.05 0.71
N GLN A 1029 21.33 48.35 1.75
CA GLN A 1029 22.29 48.82 2.75
C GLN A 1029 23.73 49.05 2.22
N LYS A 1030 24.09 48.52 1.04
CA LYS A 1030 25.38 48.78 0.39
C LYS A 1030 25.34 49.95 -0.60
N THR A 1031 24.15 50.42 -0.95
CA THR A 1031 23.91 51.56 -1.85
C THR A 1031 23.56 52.86 -1.12
N GLU A 1032 23.28 52.78 0.18
CA GLU A 1032 23.28 53.92 1.13
C GLU A 1032 24.66 54.03 1.79
#